data_AF-A0A1H2HS42-F1
#
_entry.id   AF-A0A1H2HS42-F1
#
_cell.length_a   1.000
_cell.length_b   1.000
_cell.length_c   1.000
_cell.angle_alpha   90.00
_cell.angle_beta   90.00
_cell.angle_gamma   90.00
#
_symmetry.space_group_name_H-M   'P 1'
#
loop_
_entity.id
_entity.type
_entity.pdbx_description
1 polymer ?
#
loop_
_entity_poly.entity_id
_entity_poly.type
_entity_poly.pdbx_seq_one_letter_code
_entity_poly.pdbx_strand_id
1 'polypeptide(L)'
;MLRLALTAFCLLASAMAQGALRLELQTAGLDSAEIAASQQLLEQAMAALPPSFIQRLDRTVSVRWQTDLPLDAYGRAKPARDQLELNAALLPALVDGSDNQPGQRQHGSQRRELLATVLHELTHLYDRARVQSPAQRLLQQRCRQQQASRGPVGLAEECRSQTQRRFSLSDDPQLLDLAGWQERAGQRGARDQQNDQVDRSPDTYELSNPREFVAVNIEYFLLDPAYACRRPALQRYFRNHFDWAPANQTPCRPELAYMNAGSDFQSQPLRTIDPQQVYEVDYLFADANQQWMSRWGHGMLRLVICAPGRPRGPDCRLDLDRHLVLSYRAFVGDVQLSSWDGLTGNYPSRLFVLPLDQVITEYTKVELRSLNSIPLRLNREQIEQLLEQTAQLHWSYDGGYYFFTNNCAVETLKLLRSGTRHPQLQSLDTILPNGLQTLLAARGVADASVLDNREEALRLGYRFDSFRERYQAMFEVLRQRMPIPQSEVEEWLDLPAAQRRAWFADADLRSNAALLLLEQAALRRQALLAQEELKNTYLNQQDASNQSDWSQASQTLQALLSESGFLSRPSQLLHSGYGLPQDSEWQELQEQSGAHQRQLHLLSQQLEAQIRLLLSPALLAELETGKANLKLLDSRLREQHKASGGLTL
;
A
#
# COMPACT_ATOMS: atom_id res chain seq x y z
N MET A 1 30.41 -64.35 -12.83
CA MET A 1 30.62 -63.23 -13.79
C MET A 1 29.42 -62.29 -13.88
N LEU A 2 28.17 -62.76 -13.82
CA LEU A 2 26.97 -61.89 -13.86
C LEU A 2 26.83 -60.90 -12.68
N ARG A 3 27.26 -61.28 -11.46
CA ARG A 3 27.18 -60.41 -10.27
C ARG A 3 28.19 -59.25 -10.28
N LEU A 4 29.36 -59.43 -10.88
CA LEU A 4 30.38 -58.39 -11.05
C LEU A 4 29.97 -57.35 -12.11
N ALA A 5 29.26 -57.80 -13.15
CA ALA A 5 28.69 -56.92 -14.18
C ALA A 5 27.55 -56.04 -13.64
N LEU A 6 26.69 -56.57 -12.76
CA LEU A 6 25.61 -55.77 -12.13
C LEU A 6 26.14 -54.74 -11.13
N THR A 7 27.18 -55.04 -10.35
CA THR A 7 27.79 -54.07 -9.44
C THR A 7 28.53 -52.96 -10.19
N ALA A 8 29.16 -53.26 -11.32
CA ALA A 8 29.80 -52.24 -12.16
C ALA A 8 28.75 -51.32 -12.83
N PHE A 9 27.58 -51.86 -13.22
CA PHE A 9 26.49 -51.06 -13.79
C PHE A 9 25.79 -50.17 -12.74
N CYS A 10 25.68 -50.61 -11.48
CA CYS A 10 25.15 -49.78 -10.39
C CYS A 10 26.14 -48.70 -9.89
N LEU A 11 27.46 -48.92 -9.99
CA LEU A 11 28.48 -47.91 -9.68
C LEU A 11 28.67 -46.87 -10.81
N LEU A 12 28.38 -47.23 -12.06
CA LEU A 12 28.36 -46.28 -13.18
C LEU A 12 27.06 -45.47 -13.27
N ALA A 13 25.96 -45.92 -12.65
CA ALA A 13 24.71 -45.16 -12.55
C ALA A 13 24.69 -44.12 -11.41
N SER A 14 25.66 -44.16 -10.49
CA SER A 14 25.78 -43.23 -9.35
C SER A 14 26.80 -42.11 -9.57
N ALA A 15 27.56 -42.15 -10.67
CA ALA A 15 28.32 -41.03 -11.20
C ALA A 15 27.54 -40.33 -12.32
N MET A 16 26.30 -39.90 -12.03
CA MET A 16 25.79 -38.76 -12.79
C MET A 16 26.70 -37.60 -12.43
N ALA A 17 27.61 -37.23 -13.34
CA ALA A 17 28.34 -35.98 -13.24
C ALA A 17 27.28 -34.89 -13.05
N GLN A 18 27.12 -34.43 -11.81
CA GLN A 18 26.21 -33.34 -11.51
C GLN A 18 26.84 -32.12 -12.14
N GLY A 19 26.32 -31.75 -13.30
CA GLY A 19 26.67 -30.53 -13.97
C GLY A 19 26.37 -29.34 -13.03
N ALA A 20 27.24 -28.35 -13.06
CA ALA A 20 27.23 -27.21 -12.16
C ALA A 20 27.80 -26.00 -12.89
N LEU A 21 27.36 -24.80 -12.51
CA LEU A 21 27.93 -23.56 -12.99
C LEU A 21 29.45 -23.52 -12.75
N ARG A 22 30.21 -23.19 -13.80
CA ARG A 22 31.65 -22.95 -13.76
C ARG A 22 31.96 -21.61 -14.42
N LEU A 23 32.84 -20.81 -13.81
CA LEU A 23 33.30 -19.54 -14.38
C LEU A 23 34.73 -19.73 -14.90
N GLU A 24 34.95 -19.50 -16.20
CA GLU A 24 36.25 -19.66 -16.84
C GLU A 24 36.79 -18.30 -17.31
N LEU A 25 37.80 -17.79 -16.61
CA LEU A 25 38.47 -16.54 -16.95
C LEU A 25 39.31 -16.71 -18.23
N GLN A 26 39.09 -15.85 -19.21
CA GLN A 26 39.98 -15.68 -20.36
C GLN A 26 41.23 -14.91 -19.92
N THR A 27 42.36 -15.60 -19.83
CA THR A 27 43.62 -15.04 -19.33
C THR A 27 44.45 -14.34 -20.41
N ALA A 28 44.06 -14.44 -21.68
CA ALA A 28 44.79 -13.84 -22.78
C ALA A 28 44.82 -12.31 -22.63
N GLY A 29 46.02 -11.75 -22.53
CA GLY A 29 46.23 -10.30 -22.36
C GLY A 29 46.21 -9.82 -20.90
N LEU A 30 46.10 -10.72 -19.92
CA LEU A 30 46.20 -10.40 -18.49
C LEU A 30 47.56 -10.81 -17.93
N ASP A 31 48.10 -10.02 -17.01
CA ASP A 31 49.28 -10.41 -16.22
C ASP A 31 48.92 -11.30 -15.02
N SER A 32 49.93 -11.77 -14.27
CA SER A 32 49.70 -12.68 -13.14
C SER A 32 48.89 -12.06 -11.99
N ALA A 33 49.03 -10.76 -11.74
CA ALA A 33 48.32 -10.07 -10.66
C ALA A 33 46.86 -9.83 -11.05
N GLU A 34 46.62 -9.43 -12.30
CA GLU A 34 45.29 -9.29 -12.90
C GLU A 34 44.53 -10.61 -12.91
N ILE A 35 45.19 -11.71 -13.28
CA ILE A 35 44.60 -13.06 -13.23
C ILE A 35 44.20 -13.42 -11.79
N ALA A 36 45.09 -13.23 -10.82
CA ALA A 36 44.82 -13.57 -9.43
C ALA A 36 43.65 -12.76 -8.84
N ALA A 37 43.63 -11.45 -9.09
CA ALA A 37 42.57 -10.56 -8.62
C ALA A 37 41.21 -10.89 -9.26
N SER A 38 41.21 -11.18 -10.57
CA SER A 38 40.01 -11.63 -11.29
C SER A 38 39.50 -12.97 -10.77
N GLN A 39 40.38 -13.95 -10.53
CA GLN A 39 39.99 -15.25 -9.98
C GLN A 39 39.38 -15.11 -8.58
N GLN A 40 39.97 -14.27 -7.72
CA GLN A 40 39.44 -14.00 -6.39
C GLN A 40 38.02 -13.41 -6.44
N LEU A 41 37.76 -12.48 -7.37
CA LEU A 41 36.42 -11.93 -7.59
C LEU A 41 35.42 -13.02 -8.00
N LEU A 42 35.79 -13.89 -8.94
CA LEU A 42 34.92 -14.97 -9.41
C LEU A 42 34.66 -16.03 -8.33
N GLU A 43 35.66 -16.34 -7.51
CA GLU A 43 35.49 -17.21 -6.34
C GLU A 43 34.54 -16.60 -5.32
N GLN A 44 34.64 -15.30 -5.04
CA GLN A 44 33.71 -14.58 -4.17
C GLN A 44 32.28 -14.62 -4.72
N ALA A 45 32.10 -14.42 -6.03
CA ALA A 45 30.80 -14.53 -6.67
C ALA A 45 30.21 -15.95 -6.54
N MET A 46 31.01 -16.99 -6.83
CA MET A 46 30.58 -18.37 -6.69
C MET A 46 30.23 -18.73 -5.24
N ALA A 47 30.98 -18.22 -4.26
CA ALA A 47 30.71 -18.45 -2.84
C ALA A 47 29.44 -17.77 -2.33
N ALA A 48 29.05 -16.64 -2.94
CA ALA A 48 27.82 -15.92 -2.59
C ALA A 48 26.56 -16.59 -3.16
N LEU A 49 26.66 -17.34 -4.28
CA LEU A 49 25.51 -17.92 -4.95
C LEU A 49 24.84 -19.05 -4.15
N PRO A 50 23.50 -19.19 -4.24
CA PRO A 50 22.80 -20.32 -3.65
C PRO A 50 23.29 -21.65 -4.27
N PRO A 51 23.43 -22.74 -3.49
CA PRO A 51 23.84 -24.03 -4.03
C PRO A 51 22.93 -24.54 -5.15
N SER A 52 21.62 -24.30 -5.02
CA SER A 52 20.63 -24.67 -6.04
C SER A 52 20.71 -23.81 -7.30
N PHE A 53 21.21 -22.57 -7.21
CA PHE A 53 21.51 -21.74 -8.38
C PHE A 53 22.62 -22.39 -9.21
N ILE A 54 23.73 -22.73 -8.55
CA ILE A 54 24.92 -23.34 -9.16
C ILE A 54 24.55 -24.67 -9.83
N GLN A 55 23.83 -25.53 -9.12
CA GLN A 55 23.42 -26.84 -9.62
C GLN A 55 22.48 -26.76 -10.82
N ARG A 56 21.52 -25.81 -10.81
CA ARG A 56 20.46 -25.78 -11.83
C ARG A 56 20.84 -25.02 -13.10
N LEU A 57 21.77 -24.07 -13.05
CA LEU A 57 22.22 -23.37 -14.26
C LEU A 57 23.05 -24.28 -15.16
N ASP A 58 23.89 -25.15 -14.59
CA ASP A 58 24.69 -26.18 -15.27
C ASP A 58 25.31 -25.74 -16.61
N ARG A 59 26.22 -24.76 -16.54
CA ARG A 59 26.93 -24.19 -17.70
C ARG A 59 28.34 -23.77 -17.34
N THR A 60 29.23 -23.81 -18.33
CA THR A 60 30.50 -23.08 -18.26
C THR A 60 30.28 -21.69 -18.83
N VAL A 61 30.51 -20.65 -18.03
CA VAL A 61 30.42 -19.24 -18.43
C VAL A 61 31.82 -18.68 -18.60
N SER A 62 32.15 -18.23 -19.81
CA SER A 62 33.44 -17.60 -20.08
C SER A 62 33.42 -16.14 -19.62
N VAL A 63 34.37 -15.75 -18.78
CA VAL A 63 34.52 -14.39 -18.25
C VAL A 63 35.69 -13.71 -18.95
N ARG A 64 35.51 -12.50 -19.45
CA ARG A 64 36.62 -11.74 -20.06
C ARG A 64 36.55 -10.25 -19.75
N TRP A 65 37.71 -9.61 -19.72
CA TRP A 65 37.83 -8.16 -19.64
C TRP A 65 37.77 -7.53 -21.03
N GLN A 66 37.09 -6.40 -21.17
CA GLN A 66 36.90 -5.67 -22.43
C GLN A 66 37.20 -4.19 -22.26
N THR A 67 37.85 -3.62 -23.27
CA THR A 67 38.21 -2.19 -23.32
C THR A 67 37.19 -1.34 -24.08
N ASP A 68 36.24 -1.97 -24.78
CA ASP A 68 35.24 -1.31 -25.62
C ASP A 68 33.86 -1.18 -24.95
N LEU A 69 33.79 -1.44 -23.64
CA LEU A 69 32.58 -1.16 -22.85
C LEU A 69 32.48 0.33 -22.52
N PRO A 70 31.26 0.90 -22.46
CA PRO A 70 31.05 2.27 -21.97
C PRO A 70 31.71 2.49 -20.60
N LEU A 71 32.21 3.70 -20.36
CA LEU A 71 32.95 4.04 -19.13
C LEU A 71 32.13 3.87 -17.84
N ASP A 72 30.81 4.00 -17.95
CA ASP A 72 29.83 3.84 -16.89
C ASP A 72 29.35 2.38 -16.71
N ALA A 73 29.64 1.49 -17.66
CA ALA A 73 29.25 0.09 -17.59
C ALA A 73 30.32 -0.75 -16.87
N TYR A 74 29.91 -1.49 -15.83
CA TYR A 74 30.80 -2.40 -15.11
C TYR A 74 30.96 -3.75 -15.83
N GLY A 75 29.89 -4.22 -16.46
CA GLY A 75 29.88 -5.47 -17.20
C GLY A 75 28.61 -5.67 -18.02
N ARG A 76 28.55 -6.79 -18.73
CA ARG A 76 27.36 -7.29 -19.42
C ARG A 76 27.43 -8.79 -19.67
N ALA A 77 26.28 -9.46 -19.65
CA ALA A 77 26.14 -10.83 -20.11
C ALA A 77 25.89 -10.88 -21.62
N LYS A 78 26.43 -11.92 -22.25
CA LYS A 78 26.09 -12.36 -23.60
C LYS A 78 25.49 -13.76 -23.53
N PRO A 79 24.19 -13.90 -23.18
CA PRO A 79 23.60 -15.20 -22.90
C PRO A 79 23.61 -16.19 -24.08
N ALA A 80 23.68 -15.70 -25.32
CA ALA A 80 23.77 -16.55 -26.51
C ALA A 80 25.13 -17.26 -26.64
N ARG A 81 26.15 -16.83 -25.90
CA ARG A 81 27.52 -17.36 -25.93
C ARG A 81 27.98 -17.88 -24.57
N ASP A 82 27.10 -17.90 -23.57
CA ASP A 82 27.44 -18.18 -22.18
C ASP A 82 28.70 -17.42 -21.75
N GLN A 83 28.69 -16.10 -21.99
CA GLN A 83 29.84 -15.22 -21.76
C GLN A 83 29.44 -14.03 -20.89
N LEU A 84 30.35 -13.62 -20.02
CA LEU A 84 30.28 -12.43 -19.19
C LEU A 84 31.47 -11.53 -19.55
N GLU A 85 31.19 -10.27 -19.86
CA GLU A 85 32.20 -9.26 -20.16
C GLU A 85 32.27 -8.25 -19.01
N LEU A 86 33.47 -8.00 -18.50
CA LEU A 86 33.74 -6.98 -17.47
C LEU A 86 34.55 -5.83 -18.07
N ASN A 87 34.36 -4.62 -17.56
CA ASN A 87 35.06 -3.45 -18.05
C ASN A 87 36.51 -3.40 -17.56
N ALA A 88 37.46 -3.52 -18.49
CA ALA A 88 38.89 -3.55 -18.19
C ALA A 88 39.39 -2.30 -17.46
N ALA A 89 38.67 -1.17 -17.53
CA ALA A 89 39.01 0.04 -16.78
C ALA A 89 38.94 -0.14 -15.25
N LEU A 90 38.22 -1.16 -14.76
CA LEU A 90 38.09 -1.48 -13.33
C LEU A 90 39.22 -2.37 -12.80
N LEU A 91 39.98 -2.99 -13.70
CA LEU A 91 41.00 -3.98 -13.37
C LEU A 91 42.17 -3.40 -12.54
N PRO A 92 42.71 -2.19 -12.82
CA PRO A 92 43.80 -1.63 -12.01
C PRO A 92 43.44 -1.47 -10.53
N ALA A 93 42.24 -0.93 -10.24
CA ALA A 93 41.75 -0.72 -8.88
C ALA A 93 41.47 -2.05 -8.14
N LEU A 94 41.07 -3.08 -8.89
CA LEU A 94 40.87 -4.44 -8.36
C LEU A 94 42.21 -5.09 -7.97
N VAL A 95 43.27 -4.84 -8.73
CA VAL A 95 44.61 -5.40 -8.48
C VAL A 95 45.29 -4.71 -7.30
N ASP A 96 45.24 -3.38 -7.24
CA ASP A 96 45.90 -2.62 -6.16
C ASP A 96 45.08 -2.54 -4.86
N GLY A 97 43.80 -2.93 -4.90
CA GLY A 97 42.88 -2.97 -3.76
C GLY A 97 42.30 -1.62 -3.35
N SER A 98 42.53 -0.57 -4.14
CA SER A 98 41.91 0.74 -3.94
C SER A 98 40.38 0.73 -4.13
N ASP A 99 39.87 -0.30 -4.82
CA ASP A 99 38.44 -0.56 -5.05
C ASP A 99 37.62 -0.83 -3.77
N ASN A 100 38.28 -1.19 -2.66
CA ASN A 100 37.61 -1.60 -1.42
C ASN A 100 37.34 -0.44 -0.45
N GLN A 101 37.66 0.80 -0.83
CA GLN A 101 37.37 1.95 0.04
C GLN A 101 35.86 2.18 0.19
N PRO A 102 35.35 2.35 1.43
CA PRO A 102 33.96 2.72 1.65
C PRO A 102 33.63 4.08 1.04
N GLY A 103 32.46 4.20 0.42
CA GLY A 103 31.97 5.45 -0.17
C GLY A 103 30.45 5.46 -0.33
N GLN A 104 29.91 6.54 -0.87
CA GLN A 104 28.46 6.72 -1.14
C GLN A 104 27.99 5.97 -2.41
N ARG A 105 28.57 4.80 -2.63
CA ARG A 105 28.28 3.89 -3.76
C ARG A 105 27.08 3.01 -3.44
N GLN A 106 26.41 2.47 -4.46
CA GLN A 106 25.19 1.65 -4.27
C GLN A 106 25.45 0.45 -3.35
N HIS A 107 26.57 -0.24 -3.57
CA HIS A 107 27.04 -1.37 -2.75
C HIS A 107 28.12 -0.99 -1.74
N GLY A 108 28.35 0.31 -1.50
CA GLY A 108 29.28 0.85 -0.52
C GLY A 108 30.76 0.87 -0.91
N SER A 109 31.22 0.07 -1.87
CA SER A 109 32.58 0.13 -2.44
C SER A 109 32.60 -0.34 -3.89
N GLN A 110 33.61 0.06 -4.66
CA GLN A 110 33.77 -0.37 -6.06
C GLN A 110 33.94 -1.90 -6.16
N ARG A 111 34.65 -2.49 -5.20
CA ARG A 111 34.81 -3.95 -5.10
C ARG A 111 33.47 -4.67 -5.00
N ARG A 112 32.58 -4.16 -4.15
CA ARG A 112 31.24 -4.76 -3.97
C ARG A 112 30.33 -4.51 -5.17
N GLU A 113 30.42 -3.35 -5.82
CA GLU A 113 29.70 -3.09 -7.08
C GLU A 113 30.15 -4.03 -8.20
N LEU A 114 31.45 -4.32 -8.30
CA LEU A 114 31.98 -5.27 -9.27
C LEU A 114 31.55 -6.72 -8.96
N LEU A 115 31.54 -7.12 -7.68
CA LEU A 115 30.98 -8.40 -7.25
C LEU A 115 29.48 -8.50 -7.57
N ALA A 116 28.71 -7.45 -7.25
CA ALA A 116 27.30 -7.34 -7.56
C ALA A 116 27.06 -7.45 -9.07
N THR A 117 27.88 -6.79 -9.90
CA THR A 117 27.84 -6.90 -11.36
C THR A 117 27.98 -8.35 -11.82
N VAL A 118 28.94 -9.11 -11.29
CA VAL A 118 29.08 -10.52 -11.66
C VAL A 118 27.82 -11.32 -11.30
N LEU A 119 27.26 -11.10 -10.11
CA LEU A 119 26.02 -11.76 -9.65
C LEU A 119 24.79 -11.36 -10.48
N HIS A 120 24.69 -10.09 -10.86
CA HIS A 120 23.67 -9.52 -11.73
C HIS A 120 23.66 -10.24 -13.08
N GLU A 121 24.81 -10.29 -13.73
CA GLU A 121 24.94 -10.90 -15.06
C GLU A 121 24.72 -12.41 -15.04
N LEU A 122 25.19 -13.10 -13.99
CA LEU A 122 24.87 -14.52 -13.78
C LEU A 122 23.37 -14.73 -13.57
N THR A 123 22.68 -13.79 -12.91
CA THR A 123 21.24 -13.84 -12.72
C THR A 123 20.49 -13.76 -14.04
N HIS A 124 20.92 -12.93 -14.99
CA HIS A 124 20.34 -12.93 -16.34
C HIS A 124 20.50 -14.28 -17.06
N LEU A 125 21.65 -14.93 -16.91
CA LEU A 125 21.86 -16.28 -17.47
C LEU A 125 20.92 -17.30 -16.83
N TYR A 126 20.80 -17.28 -15.49
CA TYR A 126 19.88 -18.14 -14.75
C TYR A 126 18.42 -17.93 -15.13
N ASP A 127 18.00 -16.68 -15.24
CA ASP A 127 16.64 -16.33 -15.57
C ASP A 127 16.27 -16.77 -17.01
N ARG A 128 17.21 -16.64 -17.95
CA ARG A 128 17.04 -17.11 -19.33
C ARG A 128 17.11 -18.63 -19.49
N ALA A 129 17.76 -19.33 -18.57
CA ALA A 129 17.93 -20.78 -18.64
C ALA A 129 16.63 -21.58 -18.42
N ARG A 130 15.52 -20.92 -18.02
CA ARG A 130 14.21 -21.56 -17.76
C ARG A 130 14.29 -22.72 -16.77
N VAL A 131 15.04 -22.47 -15.71
CA VAL A 131 15.19 -23.38 -14.59
C VAL A 131 13.85 -23.47 -13.86
N GLN A 132 13.16 -24.59 -14.04
CA GLN A 132 11.83 -24.83 -13.50
C GLN A 132 11.76 -26.14 -12.71
N SER A 133 11.03 -26.13 -11.61
CA SER A 133 10.70 -27.36 -10.89
C SER A 133 9.90 -28.32 -11.77
N PRO A 134 9.94 -29.64 -11.50
CA PRO A 134 9.09 -30.61 -12.21
C PRO A 134 7.60 -30.26 -12.17
N ALA A 135 7.11 -29.76 -11.03
CA ALA A 135 5.72 -29.35 -10.86
C ALA A 135 5.35 -28.14 -11.75
N GLN A 136 6.22 -27.13 -11.82
CA GLN A 136 6.02 -25.98 -12.71
C GLN A 136 6.02 -26.39 -14.18
N ARG A 137 6.92 -27.29 -14.59
CA ARG A 137 6.95 -27.81 -15.96
C ARG A 137 5.65 -28.52 -16.33
N LEU A 138 5.15 -29.39 -15.43
CA LEU A 138 3.88 -30.10 -15.62
C LEU A 138 2.70 -29.11 -15.71
N LEU A 139 2.65 -28.12 -14.81
CA LEU A 139 1.63 -27.07 -14.84
C LEU A 139 1.65 -26.34 -16.18
N GLN A 140 2.79 -25.85 -16.63
CA GLN A 140 2.91 -25.11 -17.89
C GLN A 140 2.54 -25.95 -19.11
N GLN A 141 2.94 -27.23 -19.16
CA GLN A 141 2.56 -28.13 -20.24
C GLN A 141 1.04 -28.32 -20.31
N ARG A 142 0.41 -28.62 -19.17
CA ARG A 142 -1.05 -28.75 -19.05
C ARG A 142 -1.76 -27.46 -19.46
N CYS A 143 -1.28 -26.31 -19.01
CA CYS A 143 -1.88 -25.02 -19.34
C CYS A 143 -1.75 -24.68 -20.82
N ARG A 144 -0.61 -24.98 -21.47
CA ARG A 144 -0.44 -24.81 -22.92
C ARG A 144 -1.38 -25.72 -23.72
N GLN A 145 -1.54 -26.97 -23.29
CA GLN A 145 -2.49 -27.90 -23.90
C GLN A 145 -3.95 -27.41 -23.75
N GLN A 146 -4.32 -26.92 -22.57
CA GLN A 146 -5.64 -26.35 -22.32
C GLN A 146 -5.87 -25.09 -23.17
N GLN A 147 -4.88 -24.21 -23.30
CA GLN A 147 -5.00 -23.02 -24.14
C GLN A 147 -5.19 -23.39 -25.61
N ALA A 148 -4.44 -24.37 -26.11
CA ALA A 148 -4.55 -24.81 -27.50
C ALA A 148 -5.92 -25.45 -27.81
N SER A 149 -6.55 -26.10 -26.83
CA SER A 149 -7.84 -26.77 -27.02
C SER A 149 -9.06 -25.90 -26.73
N ARG A 150 -9.01 -25.04 -25.71
CA ARG A 150 -10.15 -24.24 -25.21
C ARG A 150 -10.03 -22.74 -25.47
N GLY A 151 -8.89 -22.29 -26.02
CA GLY A 151 -8.57 -20.88 -26.14
C GLY A 151 -8.30 -20.21 -24.79
N PRO A 152 -7.96 -18.90 -24.80
CA PRO A 152 -7.70 -18.13 -23.58
C PRO A 152 -8.94 -17.95 -22.69
N VAL A 153 -10.14 -18.13 -23.26
CA VAL A 153 -11.40 -17.94 -22.53
C VAL A 153 -11.70 -19.12 -21.58
N GLY A 154 -11.37 -20.34 -21.98
CA GLY A 154 -11.66 -21.57 -21.22
C GLY A 154 -10.49 -22.07 -20.35
N LEU A 155 -9.47 -21.23 -20.12
CA LEU A 155 -8.33 -21.57 -19.27
C LEU A 155 -8.75 -21.67 -17.80
N ALA A 156 -8.21 -22.68 -17.11
CA ALA A 156 -8.31 -22.76 -15.67
C ALA A 156 -7.62 -21.56 -15.00
N GLU A 157 -8.07 -21.20 -13.81
CA GLU A 157 -7.56 -20.04 -13.06
C GLU A 157 -6.06 -20.15 -12.80
N GLU A 158 -5.60 -21.33 -12.39
CA GLU A 158 -4.18 -21.66 -12.18
C GLU A 158 -3.32 -21.59 -13.45
N CYS A 159 -3.94 -21.55 -14.63
CA CYS A 159 -3.25 -21.39 -15.91
C CYS A 159 -3.12 -19.95 -16.37
N ARG A 160 -3.74 -19.00 -15.65
CA ARG A 160 -3.58 -17.57 -15.93
C ARG A 160 -2.11 -17.19 -15.77
N SER A 161 -1.57 -16.48 -16.77
CA SER A 161 -0.16 -16.07 -16.87
C SER A 161 0.89 -17.20 -16.90
N GLN A 162 0.50 -18.49 -16.89
CA GLN A 162 1.45 -19.60 -16.96
C GLN A 162 1.91 -19.95 -18.37
N THR A 163 1.05 -19.75 -19.36
CA THR A 163 1.28 -20.28 -20.72
C THR A 163 2.35 -19.52 -21.50
N GLN A 164 2.55 -18.25 -21.16
CA GLN A 164 3.48 -17.34 -21.83
C GLN A 164 4.87 -17.28 -21.19
N ARG A 165 5.13 -18.06 -20.13
CA ARG A 165 6.42 -18.07 -19.42
C ARG A 165 7.58 -18.49 -20.32
N ARG A 166 8.60 -17.63 -20.37
CA ARG A 166 9.87 -17.69 -21.12
C ARG A 166 11.10 -17.65 -20.19
N PHE A 167 10.95 -17.28 -18.93
CA PHE A 167 12.03 -17.10 -17.97
C PHE A 167 11.81 -17.94 -16.69
N SER A 168 12.84 -18.03 -15.86
CA SER A 168 12.81 -18.76 -14.59
C SER A 168 12.11 -17.95 -13.49
N LEU A 169 12.31 -16.63 -13.47
CA LEU A 169 11.92 -15.71 -12.41
C LEU A 169 11.20 -14.47 -12.93
N SER A 170 11.75 -13.77 -13.93
CA SER A 170 11.27 -12.42 -14.33
C SER A 170 9.87 -12.37 -14.94
N ASP A 171 9.29 -13.52 -15.26
CA ASP A 171 7.90 -13.65 -15.67
C ASP A 171 7.08 -14.58 -14.77
N ASP A 172 7.58 -14.86 -13.57
CA ASP A 172 6.82 -15.57 -12.56
C ASP A 172 5.67 -14.68 -12.08
N PRO A 173 4.40 -15.14 -12.14
CA PRO A 173 3.26 -14.32 -11.77
C PRO A 173 3.32 -13.78 -10.34
N GLN A 174 3.82 -14.58 -9.40
CA GLN A 174 3.95 -14.15 -8.01
C GLN A 174 5.02 -13.06 -7.87
N LEU A 175 6.17 -13.25 -8.51
CA LEU A 175 7.24 -12.25 -8.46
C LEU A 175 6.79 -10.93 -9.08
N LEU A 176 6.14 -10.98 -10.24
CA LEU A 176 5.60 -9.79 -10.89
C LEU A 176 4.59 -9.04 -10.01
N ASP A 177 3.75 -9.77 -9.27
CA ASP A 177 2.80 -9.16 -8.34
C ASP A 177 3.49 -8.46 -7.15
N LEU A 178 4.58 -9.05 -6.62
CA LEU A 178 5.39 -8.43 -5.57
C LEU A 178 6.19 -7.24 -6.09
N ALA A 179 6.69 -7.35 -7.33
CA ALA A 179 7.58 -6.39 -7.95
C ALA A 179 6.88 -5.13 -8.47
N GLY A 180 5.54 -5.14 -8.59
CA GLY A 180 4.76 -3.97 -9.03
C GLY A 180 4.17 -4.07 -10.44
N TRP A 181 4.52 -5.11 -11.21
CA TRP A 181 3.86 -5.44 -12.49
C TRP A 181 2.64 -6.35 -12.27
N GLN A 182 1.74 -5.90 -11.40
CA GLN A 182 0.61 -6.67 -10.92
C GLN A 182 -0.41 -6.98 -12.02
N GLU A 183 -1.17 -8.06 -11.84
CA GLU A 183 -2.33 -8.33 -12.69
C GLU A 183 -3.43 -7.27 -12.50
N ARG A 184 -3.86 -6.67 -13.60
CA ARG A 184 -4.96 -5.69 -13.64
C ARG A 184 -6.31 -6.38 -13.44
N ALA A 185 -7.09 -5.85 -12.51
CA ALA A 185 -8.47 -6.25 -12.36
C ALA A 185 -9.34 -5.76 -13.54
N GLY A 186 -10.32 -6.55 -13.93
CA GLY A 186 -11.19 -6.38 -15.10
C GLY A 186 -10.51 -6.67 -16.45
N GLN A 187 -9.22 -7.05 -16.48
CA GLN A 187 -8.45 -7.22 -17.73
C GLN A 187 -7.86 -8.62 -17.90
N ARG A 188 -8.41 -9.62 -17.19
CA ARG A 188 -8.21 -11.04 -17.47
C ARG A 188 -6.75 -11.47 -17.69
N GLY A 189 -5.89 -11.23 -16.70
CA GLY A 189 -4.48 -11.63 -16.77
C GLY A 189 -3.53 -10.64 -17.44
N ALA A 190 -4.05 -9.52 -17.98
CA ALA A 190 -3.19 -8.41 -18.38
C ALA A 190 -2.50 -7.80 -17.16
N ARG A 191 -1.27 -7.35 -17.33
CA ARG A 191 -0.45 -6.79 -16.25
C ARG A 191 -0.14 -5.32 -16.48
N ASP A 192 0.13 -4.63 -15.39
CA ASP A 192 0.66 -3.27 -15.45
C ASP A 192 1.97 -3.24 -16.24
N GLN A 193 2.12 -2.20 -17.07
CA GLN A 193 3.29 -2.05 -17.94
C GLN A 193 4.37 -1.19 -17.29
N GLN A 194 3.95 -0.29 -16.39
CA GLN A 194 4.82 0.56 -15.59
C GLN A 194 4.84 0.02 -14.16
N ASN A 195 5.89 0.38 -13.44
CA ASN A 195 6.06 0.03 -12.04
C ASN A 195 5.85 1.28 -11.19
N ASP A 196 4.76 1.27 -10.42
CA ASP A 196 4.37 2.39 -9.55
C ASP A 196 5.02 2.30 -8.15
N GLN A 197 5.81 1.26 -7.86
CA GLN A 197 6.62 1.15 -6.64
C GLN A 197 7.95 1.93 -6.81
N VAL A 198 7.85 3.22 -7.11
CA VAL A 198 8.98 4.07 -7.53
C VAL A 198 9.89 4.52 -6.40
N ASP A 199 9.38 4.54 -5.17
CA ASP A 199 10.13 5.00 -4.01
C ASP A 199 10.85 3.87 -3.28
N ARG A 200 11.83 4.24 -2.45
CA ARG A 200 12.57 3.30 -1.59
C ARG A 200 13.17 2.15 -2.41
N SER A 201 13.62 2.46 -3.61
CA SER A 201 14.37 1.58 -4.49
C SER A 201 15.85 1.56 -4.09
N PRO A 202 16.49 0.38 -3.98
CA PRO A 202 17.93 0.30 -3.75
C PRO A 202 18.74 0.78 -4.97
N ASP A 203 18.19 0.57 -6.16
CA ASP A 203 18.72 1.03 -7.44
C ASP A 203 17.56 1.19 -8.43
N THR A 204 17.35 2.41 -8.92
CA THR A 204 16.24 2.75 -9.83
C THR A 204 16.28 1.96 -11.14
N TYR A 205 17.43 1.36 -11.49
CA TYR A 205 17.54 0.46 -12.63
C TYR A 205 16.60 -0.75 -12.53
N GLU A 206 16.26 -1.19 -11.31
CA GLU A 206 15.32 -2.30 -11.06
C GLU A 206 13.93 -2.05 -11.67
N LEU A 207 13.53 -0.78 -11.80
CA LEU A 207 12.21 -0.38 -12.27
C LEU A 207 12.09 -0.41 -13.80
N SER A 208 13.21 -0.56 -14.51
CA SER A 208 13.26 -0.47 -15.98
C SER A 208 12.50 -1.61 -16.67
N ASN A 209 12.66 -2.85 -16.19
CA ASN A 209 11.88 -4.01 -16.62
C ASN A 209 12.03 -5.18 -15.62
N PRO A 210 11.14 -6.19 -15.67
CA PRO A 210 11.18 -7.30 -14.71
C PRO A 210 12.49 -8.09 -14.64
N ARG A 211 13.30 -8.13 -15.71
CA ARG A 211 14.59 -8.85 -15.69
C ARG A 211 15.63 -8.11 -14.86
N GLU A 212 15.70 -6.78 -15.00
CA GLU A 212 16.57 -5.95 -14.15
C GLU A 212 16.08 -5.97 -12.71
N PHE A 213 14.76 -5.96 -12.50
CA PHE A 213 14.20 -6.10 -11.17
C PHE A 213 14.74 -7.33 -10.44
N VAL A 214 14.70 -8.49 -11.10
CA VAL A 214 15.21 -9.74 -10.53
C VAL A 214 16.71 -9.67 -10.28
N ALA A 215 17.48 -9.16 -11.25
CA ALA A 215 18.94 -9.11 -11.17
C ALA A 215 19.40 -8.20 -10.02
N VAL A 216 18.89 -6.97 -9.96
CA VAL A 216 19.14 -6.04 -8.86
C VAL A 216 18.75 -6.68 -7.53
N ASN A 217 17.53 -7.21 -7.41
CA ASN A 217 17.09 -7.75 -6.13
C ASN A 217 17.86 -9.01 -5.69
N ILE A 218 18.41 -9.80 -6.62
CA ILE A 218 19.29 -10.91 -6.27
C ILE A 218 20.64 -10.40 -5.76
N GLU A 219 21.20 -9.30 -6.28
CA GLU A 219 22.41 -8.71 -5.71
C GLU A 219 22.23 -8.38 -4.22
N TYR A 220 21.15 -7.66 -3.90
CA TYR A 220 20.87 -7.27 -2.52
C TYR A 220 20.48 -8.47 -1.66
N PHE A 221 19.72 -9.44 -2.19
CA PHE A 221 19.43 -10.70 -1.50
C PHE A 221 20.71 -11.45 -1.08
N LEU A 222 21.74 -11.46 -1.93
CA LEU A 222 22.98 -12.19 -1.67
C LEU A 222 23.99 -11.37 -0.84
N LEU A 223 24.03 -10.05 -1.04
CA LEU A 223 25.10 -9.20 -0.53
C LEU A 223 24.68 -8.32 0.65
N ASP A 224 23.41 -7.99 0.84
CA ASP A 224 22.93 -7.12 1.92
C ASP A 224 22.36 -7.94 3.09
N PRO A 225 23.06 -7.99 4.26
CA PRO A 225 22.56 -8.67 5.46
C PRO A 225 21.19 -8.16 5.94
N ALA A 226 20.81 -6.93 5.61
CA ALA A 226 19.53 -6.33 5.99
C ALA A 226 18.41 -6.56 4.97
N TYR A 227 18.66 -7.24 3.84
CA TYR A 227 17.65 -7.42 2.78
C TYR A 227 16.35 -8.06 3.28
N ALA A 228 16.46 -9.02 4.21
CA ALA A 228 15.31 -9.67 4.83
C ALA A 228 14.37 -8.70 5.55
N CYS A 229 14.92 -7.64 6.15
CA CYS A 229 14.18 -6.64 6.90
C CYS A 229 13.70 -5.49 6.01
N ARG A 230 14.43 -5.22 4.91
CA ARG A 230 14.06 -4.18 3.94
C ARG A 230 12.99 -4.65 2.96
N ARG A 231 13.05 -5.89 2.48
CA ARG A 231 12.14 -6.48 1.48
C ARG A 231 11.71 -7.90 1.88
N PRO A 232 10.95 -8.07 2.98
CA PRO A 232 10.63 -9.38 3.56
C PRO A 232 9.86 -10.32 2.60
N ALA A 233 8.96 -9.77 1.78
CA ALA A 233 8.19 -10.56 0.81
C ALA A 233 9.07 -11.14 -0.30
N LEU A 234 10.01 -10.35 -0.83
CA LEU A 234 10.97 -10.81 -1.84
C LEU A 234 12.02 -11.74 -1.26
N GLN A 235 12.52 -11.46 -0.04
CA GLN A 235 13.38 -12.37 0.71
C GLN A 235 12.76 -13.76 0.80
N ARG A 236 11.49 -13.84 1.22
CA ARG A 236 10.77 -15.11 1.35
C ARG A 236 10.56 -15.78 -0.01
N TYR A 237 10.30 -15.02 -1.07
CA TYR A 237 10.20 -15.54 -2.43
C TYR A 237 11.51 -16.21 -2.87
N PHE A 238 12.65 -15.50 -2.78
CA PHE A 238 13.95 -16.05 -3.19
C PHE A 238 14.38 -17.22 -2.32
N ARG A 239 14.18 -17.13 -1.00
CA ARG A 239 14.45 -18.23 -0.07
C ARG A 239 13.71 -19.50 -0.48
N ASN A 240 12.42 -19.38 -0.79
CA ASN A 240 11.61 -20.54 -1.17
C ASN A 240 12.01 -21.09 -2.56
N HIS A 241 12.36 -20.21 -3.50
CA HIS A 241 12.79 -20.63 -4.84
C HIS A 241 14.15 -21.37 -4.83
N PHE A 242 15.09 -20.87 -4.03
CA PHE A 242 16.43 -21.45 -3.91
C PHE A 242 16.53 -22.52 -2.81
N ASP A 243 15.53 -22.65 -1.94
CA ASP A 243 15.59 -23.48 -0.72
C ASP A 243 16.84 -23.16 0.12
N TRP A 244 17.16 -21.86 0.18
CA TRP A 244 18.42 -21.36 0.74
C TRP A 244 18.32 -19.86 1.03
N ALA A 245 19.01 -19.39 2.07
CA ALA A 245 19.22 -17.97 2.35
C ALA A 245 20.64 -17.75 2.89
N PRO A 246 21.20 -16.52 2.75
CA PRO A 246 22.50 -16.20 3.33
C PRO A 246 22.54 -16.44 4.84
N ALA A 247 23.67 -16.93 5.36
CA ALA A 247 23.83 -17.22 6.78
C ALA A 247 23.89 -15.94 7.64
N ASN A 248 24.51 -14.88 7.12
CA ASN A 248 24.68 -13.61 7.81
C ASN A 248 23.51 -12.68 7.50
N GLN A 249 22.43 -12.78 8.29
CA GLN A 249 21.29 -11.86 8.21
C GLN A 249 21.18 -11.04 9.50
N THR A 250 20.87 -9.76 9.35
CA THR A 250 20.54 -8.89 10.46
C THR A 250 19.18 -9.31 11.05
N PRO A 251 19.04 -9.43 12.37
CA PRO A 251 17.73 -9.65 12.99
C PRO A 251 16.78 -8.50 12.69
N CYS A 252 15.57 -8.81 12.23
CA CYS A 252 14.56 -7.80 11.93
C CYS A 252 13.78 -7.40 13.17
N ARG A 253 13.39 -6.12 13.24
CA ARG A 253 12.37 -5.68 14.19
C ARG A 253 11.06 -6.43 13.89
N PRO A 254 10.35 -6.93 14.92
CA PRO A 254 9.08 -7.62 14.70
C PRO A 254 7.96 -6.67 14.24
N GLU A 255 8.08 -5.39 14.59
CA GLU A 255 7.08 -4.38 14.29
C GLU A 255 7.35 -3.67 12.96
N LEU A 256 6.28 -3.31 12.25
CA LEU A 256 6.32 -2.58 10.99
C LEU A 256 6.05 -1.10 11.22
N ALA A 257 6.87 -0.24 10.59
CA ALA A 257 6.71 1.21 10.62
C ALA A 257 5.57 1.68 9.71
N TYR A 258 4.76 2.64 10.16
CA TYR A 258 3.78 3.31 9.31
C TYR A 258 3.58 4.78 9.74
N MET A 259 3.12 5.62 8.81
CA MET A 259 2.63 6.97 9.09
C MET A 259 1.11 6.94 9.29
N ASN A 260 0.69 7.36 10.48
CA ASN A 260 -0.71 7.58 10.79
C ASN A 260 -1.19 8.85 10.08
N ALA A 261 -2.07 8.69 9.10
CA ALA A 261 -2.68 9.79 8.35
C ALA A 261 -3.94 10.35 9.02
N GLY A 262 -4.08 10.15 10.33
CA GLY A 262 -5.19 10.65 11.12
C GLY A 262 -5.21 12.19 11.20
N SER A 263 -6.38 12.76 11.45
CA SER A 263 -6.57 14.22 11.58
C SER A 263 -6.13 14.80 12.94
N ASP A 264 -5.68 13.96 13.88
CA ASP A 264 -5.11 14.41 15.15
C ASP A 264 -3.64 14.81 15.01
N PHE A 265 -3.43 16.07 14.63
CA PHE A 265 -2.10 16.66 14.49
C PHE A 265 -1.35 16.88 15.81
N GLN A 266 -1.96 16.61 16.96
CA GLN A 266 -1.27 16.66 18.25
C GLN A 266 -0.54 15.33 18.56
N SER A 267 -0.92 14.25 17.90
CA SER A 267 -0.30 12.94 18.07
C SER A 267 0.93 12.75 17.17
N GLN A 268 1.86 11.90 17.62
CA GLN A 268 3.01 11.52 16.79
C GLN A 268 2.54 10.70 15.57
N PRO A 269 2.88 11.13 14.34
CA PRO A 269 2.41 10.47 13.12
C PRO A 269 3.14 9.15 12.86
N LEU A 270 4.46 9.08 13.10
CA LEU A 270 5.22 7.83 12.99
C LEU A 270 4.80 6.87 14.11
N ARG A 271 4.32 5.69 13.73
CA ARG A 271 3.90 4.62 14.64
C ARG A 271 4.41 3.26 14.18
N THR A 272 4.26 2.27 15.04
CA THR A 272 4.54 0.87 14.72
C THR A 272 3.31 -0.01 14.89
N ILE A 273 3.27 -1.10 14.12
CA ILE A 273 2.29 -2.17 14.27
C ILE A 273 3.01 -3.51 14.41
N ASP A 274 2.68 -4.26 15.45
CA ASP A 274 3.12 -5.65 15.62
C ASP A 274 2.13 -6.58 14.89
N PRO A 275 2.56 -7.31 13.84
CA PRO A 275 1.71 -8.28 13.15
C PRO A 275 1.08 -9.33 14.09
N GLN A 276 1.72 -9.64 15.21
CA GLN A 276 1.22 -10.62 16.17
C GLN A 276 -0.03 -10.13 16.92
N GLN A 277 -0.21 -8.81 17.06
CA GLN A 277 -1.36 -8.18 17.74
C GLN A 277 -2.60 -8.06 16.85
N VAL A 278 -2.46 -8.23 15.53
CA VAL A 278 -3.59 -8.18 14.60
C VAL A 278 -4.36 -9.49 14.67
N TYR A 279 -5.56 -9.49 15.22
CA TYR A 279 -6.40 -10.68 15.35
C TYR A 279 -6.93 -11.16 14.00
N GLU A 280 -7.46 -10.24 13.20
CA GLU A 280 -8.13 -10.53 11.93
C GLU A 280 -8.11 -9.29 11.03
N VAL A 281 -8.46 -9.50 9.76
CA VAL A 281 -8.59 -8.43 8.78
C VAL A 281 -10.00 -8.50 8.19
N ASP A 282 -10.68 -7.37 8.19
CA ASP A 282 -12.02 -7.26 7.62
C ASP A 282 -11.96 -6.51 6.29
N TYR A 283 -12.80 -6.91 5.33
CA TYR A 283 -13.20 -6.03 4.24
C TYR A 283 -14.19 -5.00 4.79
N LEU A 284 -13.74 -3.76 4.89
CA LEU A 284 -14.55 -2.64 5.37
C LEU A 284 -15.17 -1.93 4.17
N PHE A 285 -16.50 -1.86 4.14
CA PHE A 285 -17.26 -1.33 3.01
C PHE A 285 -18.22 -0.24 3.46
N ALA A 286 -18.15 0.93 2.82
CA ALA A 286 -19.14 1.99 2.97
C ALA A 286 -20.24 1.86 1.91
N ASP A 287 -21.49 1.76 2.34
CA ASP A 287 -22.67 1.58 1.46
C ASP A 287 -22.78 2.69 0.41
N ALA A 288 -23.37 2.42 -0.75
CA ALA A 288 -23.55 3.46 -1.76
C ALA A 288 -24.43 4.63 -1.27
N ASN A 289 -24.21 5.83 -1.80
CA ASN A 289 -25.10 6.99 -1.59
C ASN A 289 -25.59 7.61 -2.92
N GLN A 290 -26.37 8.69 -2.85
CA GLN A 290 -26.93 9.37 -4.03
C GLN A 290 -25.90 10.26 -4.77
N GLN A 291 -24.75 10.58 -4.16
CA GLN A 291 -23.71 11.39 -4.80
C GLN A 291 -22.97 10.56 -5.84
N TRP A 292 -22.72 11.14 -7.02
CA TRP A 292 -22.15 10.43 -8.17
C TRP A 292 -20.85 9.66 -7.87
N MET A 293 -19.94 10.22 -7.06
CA MET A 293 -18.66 9.59 -6.73
C MET A 293 -18.77 8.41 -5.76
N SER A 294 -19.90 8.29 -5.05
CA SER A 294 -20.13 7.33 -3.97
C SER A 294 -21.23 6.32 -4.28
N ARG A 295 -21.72 6.28 -5.54
CA ARG A 295 -22.78 5.38 -6.02
C ARG A 295 -22.43 3.89 -5.99
N TRP A 296 -21.15 3.54 -5.93
CA TRP A 296 -20.69 2.15 -5.95
C TRP A 296 -20.11 1.68 -4.60
N GLY A 297 -20.17 2.53 -3.59
CA GLY A 297 -19.55 2.30 -2.29
C GLY A 297 -18.07 2.65 -2.26
N HIS A 298 -17.44 2.49 -1.09
CA HIS A 298 -15.98 2.61 -0.92
C HIS A 298 -15.44 1.38 -0.20
N GLY A 299 -14.42 0.75 -0.78
CA GLY A 299 -13.79 -0.47 -0.26
C GLY A 299 -12.46 -0.17 0.44
N MET A 300 -12.27 -0.74 1.62
CA MET A 300 -11.11 -0.59 2.48
C MET A 300 -10.80 -1.92 3.18
N LEU A 301 -9.68 -2.01 3.88
CA LEU A 301 -9.40 -3.10 4.83
C LEU A 301 -9.32 -2.55 6.24
N ARG A 302 -9.97 -3.20 7.21
CA ARG A 302 -9.80 -2.90 8.64
C ARG A 302 -8.88 -3.94 9.26
N LEU A 303 -7.88 -3.47 9.98
CA LEU A 303 -7.06 -4.28 10.86
C LEU A 303 -7.72 -4.30 12.25
N VAL A 304 -8.15 -5.47 12.70
CA VAL A 304 -8.66 -5.68 14.07
C VAL A 304 -7.47 -5.99 14.95
N ILE A 305 -7.17 -5.10 15.89
CA ILE A 305 -5.92 -5.03 16.64
C ILE A 305 -6.26 -5.12 18.11
N CYS A 306 -5.64 -6.08 18.80
CA CYS A 306 -5.83 -6.27 20.23
C CYS A 306 -5.13 -5.15 21.01
N ALA A 307 -5.77 -4.65 22.07
CA ALA A 307 -5.12 -3.75 23.01
C ALA A 307 -3.89 -4.41 23.67
N PRO A 308 -2.88 -3.61 24.08
CA PRO A 308 -1.71 -4.14 24.78
C PRO A 308 -2.11 -5.00 25.99
N GLY A 309 -1.53 -6.20 26.09
CA GLY A 309 -1.83 -7.16 27.16
C GLY A 309 -3.11 -7.99 26.95
N ARG A 310 -3.93 -7.70 25.93
CA ARG A 310 -5.08 -8.55 25.58
C ARG A 310 -4.62 -9.78 24.79
N PRO A 311 -5.01 -11.00 25.18
CA PRO A 311 -4.80 -12.18 24.35
C PRO A 311 -5.51 -12.07 23.01
N ARG A 312 -4.83 -12.49 21.93
CA ARG A 312 -5.41 -12.44 20.59
C ARG A 312 -6.65 -13.34 20.49
N GLY A 313 -7.79 -12.76 20.14
CA GLY A 313 -9.06 -13.46 20.01
C GLY A 313 -10.23 -12.53 19.67
N PRO A 314 -11.48 -13.06 19.64
CA PRO A 314 -12.67 -12.30 19.26
C PRO A 314 -12.88 -11.00 20.04
N ASP A 315 -12.47 -10.97 21.31
CA ASP A 315 -12.60 -9.79 22.18
C ASP A 315 -11.81 -8.58 21.69
N CYS A 316 -10.79 -8.77 20.83
CA CYS A 316 -10.05 -7.66 20.22
C CYS A 316 -10.96 -6.76 19.39
N ARG A 317 -12.11 -7.26 18.89
CA ARG A 317 -13.10 -6.42 18.18
C ARG A 317 -13.65 -5.26 19.01
N LEU A 318 -13.57 -5.35 20.34
CA LEU A 318 -14.03 -4.32 21.26
C LEU A 318 -13.02 -3.18 21.46
N ASP A 319 -11.76 -3.37 21.04
CA ASP A 319 -10.69 -2.38 21.16
C ASP A 319 -10.68 -1.42 19.96
N LEU A 320 -11.84 -0.78 19.70
CA LEU A 320 -12.06 0.04 18.50
C LEU A 320 -11.05 1.19 18.33
N ASP A 321 -10.51 1.72 19.43
CA ASP A 321 -9.49 2.77 19.47
C ASP A 321 -8.12 2.31 18.96
N ARG A 322 -7.90 0.98 18.86
CA ARG A 322 -6.66 0.37 18.37
C ARG A 322 -6.71 0.04 16.89
N HIS A 323 -7.89 -0.06 16.32
CA HIS A 323 -8.07 -0.52 14.96
C HIS A 323 -7.59 0.51 13.94
N LEU A 324 -7.03 -0.01 12.85
CA LEU A 324 -6.56 0.78 11.74
C LEU A 324 -7.34 0.41 10.48
N VAL A 325 -7.44 1.35 9.56
CA VAL A 325 -8.05 1.19 8.26
C VAL A 325 -7.01 1.47 7.18
N LEU A 326 -6.80 0.49 6.32
CA LEU A 326 -6.01 0.59 5.10
C LEU A 326 -6.95 1.06 3.98
N SER A 327 -6.71 2.26 3.45
CA SER A 327 -7.57 2.85 2.44
C SER A 327 -6.74 3.41 1.30
N TYR A 328 -7.00 2.95 0.08
CA TYR A 328 -6.60 3.68 -1.12
C TYR A 328 -7.59 4.82 -1.35
N ARG A 329 -7.10 6.05 -1.38
CA ARG A 329 -7.89 7.25 -1.65
C ARG A 329 -7.16 8.05 -2.72
N ALA A 330 -7.90 8.78 -3.55
CA ALA A 330 -7.30 9.84 -4.34
C ALA A 330 -6.77 10.89 -3.36
N PHE A 331 -5.45 10.96 -3.20
CA PHE A 331 -4.85 11.98 -2.35
C PHE A 331 -4.77 13.30 -3.11
N VAL A 332 -5.22 14.36 -2.44
CA VAL A 332 -5.24 15.73 -2.96
C VAL A 332 -4.02 16.45 -2.38
N GLY A 333 -2.82 16.08 -2.84
CA GLY A 333 -1.61 16.89 -2.62
C GLY A 333 -1.63 18.17 -3.46
N ASP A 334 -2.39 18.13 -4.55
CA ASP A 334 -2.82 19.27 -5.33
C ASP A 334 -4.35 19.35 -5.25
N VAL A 335 -4.91 20.53 -4.93
CA VAL A 335 -6.36 20.82 -4.76
C VAL A 335 -7.22 20.48 -5.98
N GLN A 336 -6.63 19.93 -7.03
CA GLN A 336 -7.36 19.47 -8.19
C GLN A 336 -8.16 18.22 -7.80
N LEU A 337 -9.47 18.34 -7.60
CA LEU A 337 -10.39 17.29 -8.03
C LEU A 337 -11.18 17.88 -9.19
N SER A 338 -10.60 17.86 -10.38
CA SER A 338 -11.41 17.98 -11.58
C SER A 338 -11.94 16.58 -11.90
N SER A 339 -13.23 16.47 -12.21
CA SER A 339 -13.82 15.21 -12.70
C SER A 339 -13.11 14.69 -13.96
N TRP A 340 -12.35 15.54 -14.65
CA TRP A 340 -11.60 15.23 -15.86
C TRP A 340 -10.24 14.57 -15.56
N ASP A 341 -9.55 15.01 -14.52
CA ASP A 341 -8.25 14.46 -14.10
C ASP A 341 -8.35 13.03 -13.54
N GLY A 342 -9.46 12.72 -12.87
CA GLY A 342 -9.74 11.34 -12.43
C GLY A 342 -10.21 10.41 -13.54
N LEU A 343 -10.50 10.94 -14.73
CA LEU A 343 -10.71 10.17 -15.97
C LEU A 343 -9.40 9.95 -16.73
N THR A 344 -8.43 10.85 -16.61
CA THR A 344 -7.10 10.76 -17.27
C THR A 344 -6.01 10.11 -16.39
N GLY A 345 -6.24 10.00 -15.07
CA GLY A 345 -5.33 9.31 -14.14
C GLY A 345 -4.35 10.20 -13.41
N ASN A 346 -4.64 11.49 -13.31
CA ASN A 346 -3.70 12.47 -12.78
C ASN A 346 -3.66 12.50 -11.24
N TYR A 347 -4.40 11.63 -10.55
CA TYR A 347 -4.36 11.52 -9.09
C TYR A 347 -3.38 10.48 -8.61
N PRO A 348 -2.55 10.75 -7.58
CA PRO A 348 -1.78 9.70 -6.96
C PRO A 348 -2.70 8.72 -6.20
N SER A 349 -2.56 7.44 -6.53
CA SER A 349 -3.08 6.30 -5.78
C SER A 349 -2.06 5.96 -4.70
N ARG A 350 -2.39 6.21 -3.44
CA ARG A 350 -1.52 5.95 -2.30
C ARG A 350 -2.28 5.23 -1.19
N LEU A 351 -1.55 4.43 -0.40
CA LEU A 351 -2.12 3.64 0.69
C LEU A 351 -2.07 4.41 2.01
N PHE A 352 -3.23 4.79 2.52
CA PHE A 352 -3.39 5.45 3.81
C PHE A 352 -3.59 4.45 4.93
N VAL A 353 -2.99 4.74 6.08
CA VAL A 353 -3.26 4.07 7.35
C VAL A 353 -3.98 5.05 8.27
N LEU A 354 -5.26 4.80 8.52
CA LEU A 354 -6.17 5.70 9.23
C LEU A 354 -6.68 5.07 10.53
N PRO A 355 -6.94 5.85 11.58
CA PRO A 355 -7.69 5.38 12.75
C PRO A 355 -9.14 4.99 12.38
N LEU A 356 -9.65 3.88 12.92
CA LEU A 356 -11.00 3.42 12.62
C LEU A 356 -12.09 4.41 13.07
N ASP A 357 -11.91 5.07 14.21
CA ASP A 357 -12.86 6.04 14.76
C ASP A 357 -13.07 7.26 13.85
N GLN A 358 -12.00 7.71 13.18
CA GLN A 358 -12.07 8.73 12.14
C GLN A 358 -12.91 8.25 10.97
N VAL A 359 -12.66 7.05 10.45
CA VAL A 359 -13.40 6.48 9.31
C VAL A 359 -14.87 6.25 9.65
N ILE A 360 -15.18 5.76 10.86
CA ILE A 360 -16.55 5.63 11.35
C ILE A 360 -17.23 7.00 11.37
N THR A 361 -16.57 8.03 11.91
CA THR A 361 -17.14 9.37 12.00
C THR A 361 -17.40 9.96 10.61
N GLU A 362 -16.42 9.86 9.70
CA GLU A 362 -16.50 10.31 8.31
C GLU A 362 -17.71 9.67 7.61
N TYR A 363 -17.84 8.35 7.59
CA TYR A 363 -18.93 7.73 6.84
C TYR A 363 -20.27 7.80 7.57
N THR A 364 -20.34 7.50 8.87
CA THR A 364 -21.63 7.32 9.56
C THR A 364 -22.28 8.64 9.98
N LYS A 365 -21.49 9.66 10.35
CA LYS A 365 -22.01 10.93 10.87
C LYS A 365 -21.96 12.06 9.85
N VAL A 366 -21.00 12.03 8.95
CA VAL A 366 -20.74 13.11 8.00
C VAL A 366 -21.35 12.77 6.63
N GLU A 367 -20.99 11.63 6.04
CA GLU A 367 -21.60 11.19 4.77
C GLU A 367 -22.97 10.49 4.94
N LEU A 368 -23.37 10.20 6.18
CA LEU A 368 -24.62 9.50 6.53
C LEU A 368 -24.77 8.12 5.86
N ARG A 369 -23.66 7.39 5.73
CA ARG A 369 -23.58 6.04 5.16
C ARG A 369 -23.23 5.02 6.23
N SER A 370 -23.80 3.83 6.13
CA SER A 370 -23.43 2.74 7.02
C SER A 370 -22.11 2.11 6.57
N LEU A 371 -21.39 1.52 7.52
CA LEU A 371 -20.20 0.72 7.28
C LEU A 371 -20.47 -0.74 7.62
N ASN A 372 -20.06 -1.65 6.74
CA ASN A 372 -20.04 -3.09 6.99
C ASN A 372 -18.59 -3.56 7.10
N SER A 373 -18.25 -4.27 8.17
CA SER A 373 -16.91 -4.79 8.48
C SER A 373 -16.98 -6.31 8.44
N ILE A 374 -16.58 -6.90 7.31
CA ILE A 374 -16.78 -8.33 7.03
C ILE A 374 -15.46 -9.09 7.16
N PRO A 375 -15.34 -10.08 8.06
CA PRO A 375 -14.10 -10.84 8.25
C PRO A 375 -13.63 -11.52 6.98
N LEU A 376 -12.34 -11.41 6.70
CA LEU A 376 -11.67 -12.26 5.72
C LEU A 376 -11.17 -13.53 6.40
N ARG A 377 -11.40 -14.68 5.78
CA ARG A 377 -10.94 -16.01 6.22
C ARG A 377 -9.47 -16.20 5.87
N LEU A 378 -8.62 -15.44 6.54
CA LEU A 378 -7.17 -15.49 6.40
C LEU A 378 -6.56 -16.27 7.56
N ASN A 379 -5.60 -17.14 7.25
CA ASN A 379 -4.78 -17.75 8.29
C ASN A 379 -3.73 -16.75 8.81
N ARG A 380 -3.02 -17.13 9.88
CA ARG A 380 -2.04 -16.25 10.53
C ARG A 380 -0.96 -15.75 9.57
N GLU A 381 -0.37 -16.68 8.81
CA GLU A 381 0.69 -16.39 7.84
C GLU A 381 0.20 -15.40 6.77
N GLN A 382 -1.02 -15.58 6.28
CA GLN A 382 -1.62 -14.68 5.28
C GLN A 382 -1.83 -13.26 5.81
N ILE A 383 -2.21 -13.11 7.08
CA ILE A 383 -2.35 -11.77 7.67
C ILE A 383 -0.96 -11.13 7.86
N GLU A 384 0.04 -11.88 8.33
CA GLU A 384 1.41 -11.37 8.49
C GLU A 384 1.99 -10.93 7.13
N GLN A 385 1.83 -11.75 6.09
CA GLN A 385 2.27 -11.40 4.73
C GLN A 385 1.50 -10.20 4.16
N LEU A 386 0.20 -10.07 4.47
CA LEU A 386 -0.60 -8.92 4.06
C LEU A 386 -0.09 -7.64 4.73
N LEU A 387 0.30 -7.69 6.00
CA LEU A 387 0.85 -6.55 6.73
C LEU A 387 2.24 -6.16 6.22
N GLU A 388 3.10 -7.14 5.93
CA GLU A 388 4.40 -6.88 5.29
C GLU A 388 4.23 -6.20 3.92
N GLN A 389 3.31 -6.71 3.08
CA GLN A 389 3.04 -6.12 1.77
C GLN A 389 2.39 -4.73 1.89
N THR A 390 1.51 -4.55 2.88
CA THR A 390 0.90 -3.25 3.21
C THR A 390 1.98 -2.24 3.57
N ALA A 391 2.92 -2.61 4.46
CA ALA A 391 4.03 -1.75 4.83
C ALA A 391 4.90 -1.43 3.61
N GLN A 392 5.24 -2.42 2.79
CA GLN A 392 6.01 -2.17 1.56
C GLN A 392 5.34 -1.13 0.67
N LEU A 393 4.05 -1.32 0.33
CA LEU A 393 3.33 -0.38 -0.52
C LEU A 393 3.16 0.99 0.12
N HIS A 394 2.94 1.06 1.44
CA HIS A 394 2.86 2.34 2.15
C HIS A 394 4.15 3.16 2.03
N TRP A 395 5.32 2.50 1.95
CA TRP A 395 6.61 3.16 1.82
C TRP A 395 7.12 3.29 0.37
N SER A 396 6.62 2.54 -0.61
CA SER A 396 7.17 2.53 -1.98
C SER A 396 6.20 2.97 -3.09
N TYR A 397 4.90 2.90 -2.86
CA TYR A 397 3.88 3.01 -3.92
C TYR A 397 3.43 4.45 -4.16
N ASP A 398 3.54 4.91 -5.40
CA ASP A 398 3.03 6.18 -5.89
C ASP A 398 2.44 6.00 -7.31
N GLY A 399 1.28 5.34 -7.40
CA GLY A 399 0.65 5.02 -8.69
C GLY A 399 -0.40 6.02 -9.15
N GLY A 400 -1.01 5.79 -10.31
CA GLY A 400 -2.09 6.64 -10.85
C GLY A 400 -3.49 6.12 -10.48
N TYR A 401 -4.32 6.94 -9.84
CA TYR A 401 -5.70 6.65 -9.45
C TYR A 401 -6.69 7.09 -10.53
N TYR A 402 -7.63 6.20 -10.87
CA TYR A 402 -8.69 6.44 -11.86
C TYR A 402 -10.04 6.01 -11.28
N PHE A 403 -11.06 6.85 -11.39
CA PHE A 403 -12.37 6.56 -10.77
C PHE A 403 -13.02 5.26 -11.29
N PHE A 404 -12.80 4.90 -12.56
CA PHE A 404 -13.47 3.77 -13.21
C PHE A 404 -12.59 2.55 -13.45
N THR A 405 -11.27 2.66 -13.28
CA THR A 405 -10.34 1.56 -13.58
C THR A 405 -9.46 1.26 -12.37
N ASN A 406 -8.43 2.06 -12.09
CA ASN A 406 -7.55 1.90 -10.94
C ASN A 406 -8.12 2.63 -9.71
N ASN A 407 -9.18 2.07 -9.13
CA ASN A 407 -9.89 2.62 -7.98
C ASN A 407 -9.64 1.83 -6.69
N CYS A 408 -10.27 2.23 -5.58
CA CYS A 408 -10.10 1.60 -4.27
C CYS A 408 -10.35 0.08 -4.26
N ALA A 409 -11.27 -0.43 -5.07
CA ALA A 409 -11.54 -1.86 -5.16
C ALA A 409 -10.40 -2.61 -5.87
N VAL A 410 -9.89 -2.04 -6.97
CA VAL A 410 -8.78 -2.63 -7.73
C VAL A 410 -7.50 -2.67 -6.90
N GLU A 411 -7.17 -1.56 -6.24
CA GLU A 411 -5.97 -1.49 -5.40
C GLU A 411 -6.05 -2.41 -4.19
N THR A 412 -7.23 -2.45 -3.54
CA THR A 412 -7.46 -3.39 -2.43
C THR A 412 -7.34 -4.85 -2.90
N LEU A 413 -7.86 -5.18 -4.08
CA LEU A 413 -7.73 -6.53 -4.64
C LEU A 413 -6.27 -6.87 -5.00
N LYS A 414 -5.52 -5.92 -5.58
CA LYS A 414 -4.08 -6.06 -5.87
C LYS A 414 -3.30 -6.35 -4.58
N LEU A 415 -3.52 -5.55 -3.53
CA LEU A 415 -2.93 -5.75 -2.20
C LEU A 415 -3.29 -7.11 -1.61
N LEU A 416 -4.57 -7.50 -1.65
CA LEU A 416 -4.99 -8.80 -1.14
C LEU A 416 -4.35 -9.96 -1.90
N ARG A 417 -4.22 -9.87 -3.23
CA ARG A 417 -3.58 -10.90 -4.07
C ARG A 417 -2.09 -11.06 -3.75
N SER A 418 -1.34 -9.97 -3.76
CA SER A 418 0.11 -10.00 -3.51
C SER A 418 0.43 -10.28 -2.04
N GLY A 419 -0.37 -9.75 -1.12
CA GLY A 419 -0.15 -9.85 0.33
C GLY A 419 -0.61 -11.17 0.96
N THR A 420 -1.65 -11.84 0.44
CA THR A 420 -2.16 -13.09 1.07
C THR A 420 -1.84 -14.35 0.28
N ARG A 421 -1.55 -14.21 -1.02
CA ARG A 421 -1.45 -15.31 -1.99
C ARG A 421 -2.65 -16.28 -1.94
N HIS A 422 -3.81 -15.81 -1.48
CA HIS A 422 -4.97 -16.67 -1.31
C HIS A 422 -5.43 -17.20 -2.68
N PRO A 423 -5.54 -18.53 -2.89
CA PRO A 423 -5.82 -19.12 -4.21
C PRO A 423 -7.11 -18.58 -4.83
N GLN A 424 -8.16 -18.40 -4.02
CA GLN A 424 -9.46 -17.89 -4.47
C GLN A 424 -9.44 -16.40 -4.86
N LEU A 425 -8.36 -15.65 -4.61
CA LEU A 425 -8.24 -14.24 -4.99
C LEU A 425 -7.54 -14.05 -6.34
N GLN A 426 -6.74 -15.03 -6.76
CA GLN A 426 -5.89 -14.93 -7.95
C GLN A 426 -6.71 -14.62 -9.21
N SER A 427 -7.84 -15.29 -9.39
CA SER A 427 -8.68 -15.12 -10.59
C SER A 427 -9.75 -14.04 -10.47
N LEU A 428 -9.92 -13.43 -9.28
CA LEU A 428 -11.04 -12.53 -8.98
C LEU A 428 -10.91 -11.30 -9.87
N ASP A 429 -11.92 -11.01 -10.68
CA ASP A 429 -11.82 -9.96 -11.70
C ASP A 429 -12.98 -8.97 -11.53
N THR A 430 -12.75 -7.90 -10.78
CA THR A 430 -13.74 -6.85 -10.58
C THR A 430 -13.08 -5.50 -10.31
N ILE A 431 -13.76 -4.47 -10.76
CA ILE A 431 -13.37 -3.07 -10.58
C ILE A 431 -14.36 -2.31 -9.68
N LEU A 432 -15.42 -2.98 -9.22
CA LEU A 432 -16.47 -2.34 -8.42
C LEU A 432 -16.33 -2.72 -6.94
N PRO A 433 -16.36 -1.75 -5.99
CA PRO A 433 -16.23 -2.04 -4.56
C PRO A 433 -17.29 -3.01 -4.00
N ASN A 434 -18.55 -2.82 -4.35
CA ASN A 434 -19.63 -3.75 -3.98
C ASN A 434 -19.51 -5.12 -4.68
N GLY A 435 -19.02 -5.12 -5.92
CA GLY A 435 -18.71 -6.33 -6.68
C GLY A 435 -17.62 -7.16 -6.00
N LEU A 436 -16.58 -6.50 -5.48
CA LEU A 436 -15.50 -7.16 -4.73
C LEU A 436 -16.04 -7.81 -3.46
N GLN A 437 -16.83 -7.09 -2.65
CA GLN A 437 -17.49 -7.65 -1.47
C GLN A 437 -18.28 -8.94 -1.79
N THR A 438 -19.10 -8.87 -2.83
CA THR A 438 -19.97 -9.98 -3.26
C THR A 438 -19.15 -11.18 -3.70
N LEU A 439 -18.08 -10.95 -4.48
CA LEU A 439 -17.20 -12.01 -4.97
C LEU A 439 -16.37 -12.64 -3.85
N LEU A 440 -15.90 -11.85 -2.88
CA LEU A 440 -15.19 -12.35 -1.70
C LEU A 440 -16.08 -13.30 -0.89
N ALA A 441 -17.35 -12.92 -0.65
CA ALA A 441 -18.31 -13.76 0.06
C ALA A 441 -18.67 -15.02 -0.75
N ALA A 442 -18.99 -14.86 -2.04
CA ALA A 442 -19.38 -15.98 -2.92
C ALA A 442 -18.27 -17.03 -3.08
N ARG A 443 -17.00 -16.61 -2.98
CA ARG A 443 -15.85 -17.54 -3.02
C ARG A 443 -15.52 -18.13 -1.65
N GLY A 444 -16.17 -17.68 -0.58
CA GLY A 444 -15.90 -18.12 0.78
C GLY A 444 -14.62 -17.52 1.38
N VAL A 445 -14.09 -16.44 0.77
CA VAL A 445 -12.95 -15.68 1.32
C VAL A 445 -13.41 -14.72 2.41
N ALA A 446 -14.64 -14.21 2.34
CA ALA A 446 -15.22 -13.34 3.34
C ALA A 446 -16.44 -13.98 4.00
N ASP A 447 -16.61 -13.74 5.30
CA ASP A 447 -17.75 -14.26 6.08
C ASP A 447 -18.86 -13.22 6.22
N ALA A 448 -19.74 -13.15 5.23
CA ALA A 448 -20.86 -12.21 5.25
C ALA A 448 -21.96 -12.57 6.26
N SER A 449 -21.98 -13.79 6.82
CA SER A 449 -23.02 -14.25 7.75
C SER A 449 -23.03 -13.47 9.07
N VAL A 450 -21.91 -12.82 9.42
CA VAL A 450 -21.82 -11.92 10.58
C VAL A 450 -22.79 -10.74 10.53
N LEU A 451 -23.35 -10.45 9.35
CA LEU A 451 -24.32 -9.38 9.14
C LEU A 451 -25.78 -9.86 9.20
N ASP A 452 -26.03 -11.17 9.30
CA ASP A 452 -27.38 -11.75 9.29
C ASP A 452 -28.20 -11.31 10.51
N ASN A 453 -27.56 -11.18 11.68
CA ASN A 453 -28.15 -10.61 12.89
C ASN A 453 -27.68 -9.18 13.09
N ARG A 454 -28.54 -8.21 12.78
CA ARG A 454 -28.21 -6.77 12.88
C ARG A 454 -27.78 -6.34 14.28
N GLU A 455 -28.46 -6.78 15.33
CA GLU A 455 -28.16 -6.36 16.70
C GLU A 455 -26.79 -6.87 17.15
N GLU A 456 -26.49 -8.12 16.83
CA GLU A 456 -25.19 -8.71 17.12
C GLU A 456 -24.07 -8.08 16.27
N ALA A 457 -24.35 -7.80 14.99
CA ALA A 457 -23.42 -7.12 14.11
C ALA A 457 -23.04 -5.72 14.64
N LEU A 458 -24.00 -4.98 15.19
CA LEU A 458 -23.75 -3.69 15.84
C LEU A 458 -22.94 -3.86 17.13
N ARG A 459 -23.31 -4.82 17.98
CA ARG A 459 -22.67 -5.07 19.28
C ARG A 459 -21.20 -5.47 19.13
N LEU A 460 -20.88 -6.28 18.13
CA LEU A 460 -19.53 -6.81 17.89
C LEU A 460 -18.72 -5.96 16.89
N GLY A 461 -19.28 -4.86 16.39
CA GLY A 461 -18.59 -3.97 15.46
C GLY A 461 -18.38 -4.57 14.06
N TYR A 462 -19.25 -5.48 13.63
CA TYR A 462 -19.37 -5.91 12.23
C TYR A 462 -20.18 -4.92 11.38
N ARG A 463 -20.97 -4.06 12.03
CA ARG A 463 -21.75 -3.01 11.38
C ARG A 463 -21.66 -1.72 12.17
N PHE A 464 -21.55 -0.60 11.47
CA PHE A 464 -21.69 0.73 12.02
C PHE A 464 -22.80 1.44 11.28
N ASP A 465 -23.93 1.65 11.95
CA ASP A 465 -25.09 2.29 11.33
C ASP A 465 -24.83 3.76 11.04
N SER A 466 -25.36 4.21 9.89
CA SER A 466 -25.53 5.62 9.61
C SER A 466 -26.32 6.32 10.73
N PHE A 467 -25.93 7.53 11.08
CA PHE A 467 -26.69 8.36 12.00
C PHE A 467 -27.99 8.88 11.38
N ARG A 468 -28.24 8.66 10.09
CA ARG A 468 -29.47 9.06 9.38
C ARG A 468 -30.73 8.61 10.12
N GLU A 469 -30.85 7.33 10.45
CA GLU A 469 -32.04 6.80 11.14
C GLU A 469 -32.23 7.45 12.52
N ARG A 470 -31.13 7.74 13.22
CA ARG A 470 -31.17 8.43 14.52
C ARG A 470 -31.60 9.88 14.37
N TYR A 471 -31.09 10.57 13.35
CA TYR A 471 -31.50 11.94 13.04
C TYR A 471 -32.96 11.98 12.58
N GLN A 472 -33.40 11.04 11.75
CA GLN A 472 -34.80 10.91 11.34
C GLN A 472 -35.72 10.70 12.56
N ALA A 473 -35.36 9.80 13.48
CA ALA A 473 -36.12 9.60 14.71
C ALA A 473 -36.19 10.86 15.59
N MET A 474 -35.09 11.63 15.71
CA MET A 474 -35.11 12.92 16.40
C MET A 474 -35.98 13.95 15.68
N PHE A 475 -35.95 13.95 14.35
CA PHE A 475 -36.77 14.83 13.53
C PHE A 475 -38.26 14.51 13.63
N GLU A 476 -38.64 13.22 13.67
CA GLU A 476 -40.02 12.78 13.92
C GLU A 476 -40.54 13.24 15.29
N VAL A 477 -39.70 13.22 16.33
CA VAL A 477 -40.06 13.79 17.64
C VAL A 477 -40.42 15.26 17.54
N LEU A 478 -39.70 16.03 16.70
CA LEU A 478 -40.03 17.43 16.46
C LEU A 478 -41.35 17.58 15.69
N ARG A 479 -41.55 16.80 14.62
CA ARG A 479 -42.78 16.84 13.80
C ARG A 479 -44.04 16.48 14.59
N GLN A 480 -43.94 15.60 15.58
CA GLN A 480 -45.07 15.25 16.45
C GLN A 480 -45.46 16.38 17.41
N ARG A 481 -44.56 17.33 17.67
CA ARG A 481 -44.71 18.38 18.69
C ARG A 481 -44.85 19.78 18.10
N MET A 482 -44.38 19.98 16.88
CA MET A 482 -44.35 21.27 16.19
C MET A 482 -44.84 21.11 14.76
N PRO A 483 -45.53 22.13 14.19
CA PRO A 483 -46.05 22.10 12.83
C PRO A 483 -44.94 22.32 11.78
N ILE A 484 -43.92 21.48 11.79
CA ILE A 484 -42.79 21.54 10.85
C ILE A 484 -43.24 20.96 9.49
N PRO A 485 -43.09 21.72 8.38
CA PRO A 485 -43.61 21.30 7.07
C PRO A 485 -42.75 20.24 6.37
N GLN A 486 -41.46 20.13 6.70
CA GLN A 486 -40.54 19.14 6.14
C GLN A 486 -40.95 17.72 6.55
N SER A 487 -40.75 16.77 5.64
CA SER A 487 -41.14 15.38 5.80
C SER A 487 -39.99 14.48 6.20
N GLU A 488 -38.81 14.74 5.64
CA GLU A 488 -37.57 13.99 5.85
C GLU A 488 -36.50 14.85 6.56
N VAL A 489 -35.61 14.20 7.31
CA VAL A 489 -34.55 14.90 8.04
C VAL A 489 -33.57 15.61 7.11
N GLU A 490 -33.32 15.10 5.91
CA GLU A 490 -32.48 15.78 4.92
C GLU A 490 -33.02 17.16 4.56
N GLU A 491 -34.33 17.28 4.34
CA GLU A 491 -35.01 18.55 4.04
C GLU A 491 -34.84 19.54 5.19
N TRP A 492 -34.90 19.06 6.43
CA TRP A 492 -34.63 19.87 7.62
C TRP A 492 -33.18 20.33 7.69
N LEU A 493 -32.21 19.43 7.46
CA LEU A 493 -30.79 19.75 7.47
C LEU A 493 -30.39 20.71 6.36
N ASP A 494 -31.12 20.72 5.24
CA ASP A 494 -30.93 21.61 4.09
C ASP A 494 -31.56 23.01 4.26
N LEU A 495 -32.38 23.22 5.29
CA LEU A 495 -32.87 24.56 5.61
C LEU A 495 -31.73 25.50 6.00
N PRO A 496 -31.87 26.82 5.78
CA PRO A 496 -30.98 27.79 6.40
C PRO A 496 -31.09 27.76 7.94
N ALA A 497 -29.98 27.94 8.65
CA ALA A 497 -29.90 27.93 10.11
C ALA A 497 -30.84 28.95 10.75
N ALA A 498 -31.05 30.10 10.09
CA ALA A 498 -32.00 31.11 10.53
C ALA A 498 -33.46 30.61 10.50
N GLN A 499 -33.82 29.78 9.52
CA GLN A 499 -35.17 29.21 9.43
C GLN A 499 -35.37 28.10 10.47
N ARG A 500 -34.35 27.27 10.71
CA ARG A 500 -34.40 26.27 11.80
C ARG A 500 -34.58 26.90 13.18
N ARG A 501 -33.97 28.07 13.41
CA ARG A 501 -34.06 28.81 14.69
C ARG A 501 -35.50 29.16 15.10
N ALA A 502 -36.42 29.35 14.14
CA ALA A 502 -37.80 29.73 14.41
C ALA A 502 -38.51 28.76 15.38
N TRP A 503 -38.07 27.49 15.40
CA TRP A 503 -38.68 26.42 16.19
C TRP A 503 -38.10 26.30 17.61
N PHE A 504 -37.05 27.06 17.96
CA PHE A 504 -36.32 26.86 19.21
C PHE A 504 -37.08 27.40 20.42
N ALA A 505 -37.85 28.47 20.24
CA ALA A 505 -38.54 29.17 21.32
C ALA A 505 -39.61 28.28 21.98
N ASP A 506 -40.31 27.48 21.19
CA ASP A 506 -41.42 26.64 21.62
C ASP A 506 -40.99 25.20 21.99
N ALA A 507 -39.69 24.90 21.88
CA ALA A 507 -39.16 23.58 22.17
C ALA A 507 -39.12 23.30 23.67
N ASP A 508 -39.85 22.27 24.11
CA ASP A 508 -39.70 21.66 25.43
C ASP A 508 -38.38 20.89 25.58
N LEU A 509 -38.09 20.35 26.77
CA LEU A 509 -36.80 19.70 27.07
C LEU A 509 -36.41 18.62 26.05
N ARG A 510 -37.37 17.77 25.64
CA ARG A 510 -37.10 16.66 24.71
C ARG A 510 -36.91 17.18 23.29
N SER A 511 -37.75 18.12 22.85
CA SER A 511 -37.60 18.77 21.55
C SER A 511 -36.31 19.56 21.45
N ASN A 512 -35.88 20.22 22.53
CA ASN A 512 -34.64 20.98 22.57
C ASN A 512 -33.41 20.07 22.47
N ALA A 513 -33.41 18.91 23.13
CA ALA A 513 -32.38 17.89 22.96
C ALA A 513 -32.32 17.34 21.51
N ALA A 514 -33.48 17.10 20.89
CA ALA A 514 -33.56 16.68 19.49
C ALA A 514 -33.05 17.78 18.53
N LEU A 515 -33.45 19.04 18.73
CA LEU A 515 -32.95 20.18 17.97
C LEU A 515 -31.43 20.34 18.11
N LEU A 516 -30.87 20.15 19.31
CA LEU A 516 -29.42 20.22 19.52
C LEU A 516 -28.68 19.18 18.67
N LEU A 517 -29.15 17.93 18.64
CA LEU A 517 -28.54 16.87 17.82
C LEU A 517 -28.66 17.16 16.32
N LEU A 518 -29.83 17.62 15.87
CA LEU A 518 -30.06 17.94 14.45
C LEU A 518 -29.28 19.17 14.01
N GLU A 519 -29.13 20.19 14.86
CA GLU A 519 -28.34 21.37 14.54
C GLU A 519 -26.84 21.03 14.48
N GLN A 520 -26.36 20.10 15.31
CA GLN A 520 -24.99 19.58 15.19
C GLN A 520 -24.78 18.86 13.85
N ALA A 521 -25.76 18.05 13.43
CA ALA A 521 -25.73 17.38 12.13
C ALA A 521 -25.75 18.39 10.97
N ALA A 522 -26.58 19.43 11.06
CA ALA A 522 -26.64 20.48 10.05
C ALA A 522 -25.31 21.23 9.95
N LEU A 523 -24.70 21.59 11.09
CA LEU A 523 -23.40 22.27 11.11
C LEU A 523 -22.28 21.41 10.48
N ARG A 524 -22.27 20.09 10.73
CA ARG A 524 -21.32 19.17 10.07
C ARG A 524 -21.50 19.15 8.55
N ARG A 525 -22.75 19.13 8.08
CA ARG A 525 -23.06 19.18 6.65
C ARG A 525 -22.61 20.50 6.01
N GLN A 526 -22.81 21.63 6.69
CA GLN A 526 -22.31 22.93 6.23
C GLN A 526 -20.78 23.00 6.21
N ALA A 527 -20.09 22.33 7.13
CA ALA A 527 -18.63 22.21 7.11
C ALA A 527 -18.11 21.44 5.88
N LEU A 528 -18.84 20.42 5.40
CA LEU A 528 -18.51 19.74 4.14
C LEU A 528 -18.69 20.64 2.92
N LEU A 529 -19.79 21.39 2.86
CA LEU A 529 -20.03 22.36 1.78
C LEU A 529 -18.94 23.44 1.77
N ALA A 530 -18.45 23.84 2.94
CA ALA A 530 -17.32 24.76 3.07
C ALA A 530 -16.03 24.16 2.52
N GLN A 531 -15.71 22.90 2.82
CA GLN A 531 -14.56 22.22 2.23
C GLN A 531 -14.66 22.12 0.71
N GLU A 532 -15.85 21.80 0.18
CA GLU A 532 -16.10 21.73 -1.26
C GLU A 532 -15.96 23.11 -1.93
N GLU A 533 -16.49 24.17 -1.33
CA GLU A 533 -16.38 25.53 -1.83
C GLU A 533 -14.91 26.02 -1.82
N LEU A 534 -14.17 25.79 -0.74
CA LEU A 534 -12.75 26.15 -0.63
C LEU A 534 -11.94 25.50 -1.76
N LYS A 535 -12.17 24.21 -1.96
CA LYS A 535 -11.55 23.43 -3.01
C LYS A 535 -11.90 23.96 -4.40
N ASN A 536 -13.18 24.19 -4.69
CA ASN A 536 -13.62 24.71 -5.98
C ASN A 536 -13.09 26.12 -6.25
N THR A 537 -13.02 26.96 -5.22
CA THR A 537 -12.53 28.34 -5.34
C THR A 537 -11.04 28.37 -5.59
N TYR A 538 -10.26 27.57 -4.87
CA TYR A 538 -8.84 27.39 -5.14
C TYR A 538 -8.60 26.87 -6.57
N LEU A 539 -9.42 25.93 -7.04
CA LEU A 539 -9.30 25.35 -8.37
C LEU A 539 -9.49 26.35 -9.51
N ASN A 540 -10.47 27.22 -9.36
CA ASN A 540 -10.88 28.15 -10.41
C ASN A 540 -10.04 29.45 -10.43
N GLN A 541 -9.19 29.70 -9.41
CA GLN A 541 -8.46 30.96 -9.25
C GLN A 541 -6.96 30.91 -9.62
N GLN A 542 -6.45 29.82 -10.19
CA GLN A 542 -5.10 29.82 -10.80
C GLN A 542 -4.94 30.90 -11.91
N ASP A 543 -6.03 31.55 -12.35
CA ASP A 543 -6.03 32.64 -13.34
C ASP A 543 -6.39 34.05 -12.81
N ALA A 544 -6.67 34.27 -11.52
CA ALA A 544 -7.17 35.58 -11.03
C ALA A 544 -6.46 36.09 -9.76
N SER A 545 -5.32 36.75 -9.94
CA SER A 545 -4.68 37.57 -8.90
C SER A 545 -5.38 38.94 -8.82
N ASN A 546 -5.98 39.32 -7.67
CA ASN A 546 -6.19 40.74 -7.29
C ASN A 546 -6.77 41.05 -5.89
N GLN A 547 -6.61 40.20 -4.85
CA GLN A 547 -6.93 40.60 -3.45
C GLN A 547 -5.85 40.11 -2.46
N SER A 548 -5.30 41.03 -1.64
CA SER A 548 -4.16 40.79 -0.75
C SER A 548 -4.45 39.90 0.46
N ASP A 549 -5.65 40.00 1.04
CA ASP A 549 -6.00 39.23 2.25
C ASP A 549 -6.43 37.80 1.89
N TRP A 550 -7.05 37.65 0.71
CA TRP A 550 -7.36 36.35 0.11
C TRP A 550 -6.09 35.59 -0.29
N SER A 551 -5.05 36.31 -0.72
CA SER A 551 -3.79 35.68 -1.12
C SER A 551 -3.06 35.03 0.06
N GLN A 552 -3.07 35.63 1.27
CA GLN A 552 -2.44 35.03 2.45
C GLN A 552 -3.18 33.76 2.93
N ALA A 553 -4.52 33.79 2.93
CA ALA A 553 -5.30 32.63 3.34
C ALA A 553 -5.22 31.48 2.32
N SER A 554 -5.19 31.81 1.03
CA SER A 554 -4.95 30.85 -0.04
C SER A 554 -3.53 30.25 0.04
N GLN A 555 -2.52 31.06 0.34
CA GLN A 555 -1.14 30.58 0.60
C GLN A 555 -1.07 29.64 1.80
N THR A 556 -1.80 29.93 2.88
CA THR A 556 -1.85 29.07 4.07
C THR A 556 -2.50 27.72 3.75
N LEU A 557 -3.60 27.73 2.98
CA LEU A 557 -4.23 26.49 2.48
C LEU A 557 -3.29 25.70 1.56
N GLN A 558 -2.61 26.38 0.64
CA GLN A 558 -1.61 25.75 -0.24
C GLN A 558 -0.48 25.11 0.57
N ALA A 559 0.06 25.84 1.54
CA ALA A 559 1.11 25.35 2.42
C ALA A 559 0.63 24.13 3.22
N LEU A 560 -0.60 24.13 3.74
CA LEU A 560 -1.15 23.00 4.48
C LEU A 560 -1.23 21.74 3.63
N LEU A 561 -1.66 21.88 2.37
CA LEU A 561 -1.81 20.75 1.47
C LEU A 561 -0.46 20.21 1.01
N SER A 562 0.49 21.09 0.66
CA SER A 562 1.86 20.67 0.35
C SER A 562 2.51 19.98 1.55
N GLU A 563 2.30 20.51 2.75
CA GLU A 563 2.84 19.96 3.99
C GLU A 563 2.22 18.60 4.34
N SER A 564 0.95 18.36 3.98
CA SER A 564 0.27 17.09 4.26
C SER A 564 0.76 15.93 3.38
N GLY A 565 1.53 16.22 2.33
CA GLY A 565 2.01 15.25 1.34
C GLY A 565 2.71 14.03 1.94
N PHE A 566 3.52 14.23 2.98
CA PHE A 566 4.29 13.14 3.60
C PHE A 566 3.42 12.06 4.26
N LEU A 567 2.20 12.39 4.70
CA LEU A 567 1.28 11.42 5.30
C LEU A 567 0.80 10.39 4.28
N SER A 568 0.84 10.76 2.99
CA SER A 568 0.47 9.90 1.87
C SER A 568 1.65 9.22 1.19
N ARG A 569 2.82 9.88 1.17
CA ARG A 569 4.07 9.42 0.55
C ARG A 569 5.23 9.54 1.55
N PRO A 570 5.24 8.69 2.59
CA PRO A 570 6.14 8.84 3.74
C PRO A 570 7.63 8.60 3.41
N SER A 571 7.90 7.97 2.27
CA SER A 571 9.24 7.83 1.68
C SER A 571 10.00 9.15 1.56
N GLN A 572 9.30 10.27 1.31
CA GLN A 572 9.90 11.59 1.14
C GLN A 572 10.61 12.10 2.41
N LEU A 573 10.31 11.52 3.57
CA LEU A 573 10.96 11.86 4.84
C LEU A 573 12.37 11.26 4.98
N LEU A 574 12.76 10.32 4.12
CA LEU A 574 14.05 9.67 4.15
C LEU A 574 14.84 9.97 2.88
N HIS A 575 16.06 10.45 3.06
CA HIS A 575 16.95 10.84 1.96
C HIS A 575 17.79 9.68 1.43
N SER A 576 17.92 8.60 2.21
CA SER A 576 18.75 7.44 1.89
C SER A 576 18.12 6.14 2.39
N GLY A 577 18.68 5.01 1.94
CA GLY A 577 18.17 3.68 2.24
C GLY A 577 17.03 3.25 1.30
N TYR A 578 16.58 2.01 1.47
CA TYR A 578 15.59 1.40 0.60
C TYR A 578 14.69 0.40 1.36
N GLY A 579 13.59 0.01 0.72
CA GLY A 579 12.58 -0.87 1.30
C GLY A 579 11.97 -0.28 2.58
N LEU A 580 11.56 -1.17 3.48
CA LEU A 580 11.04 -0.78 4.80
C LEU A 580 12.12 -0.01 5.59
N PRO A 581 11.74 1.03 6.35
CA PRO A 581 12.67 1.73 7.22
C PRO A 581 13.30 0.80 8.26
N GLN A 582 14.61 0.92 8.44
CA GLN A 582 15.39 0.18 9.44
C GLN A 582 15.63 1.02 10.69
N ASP A 583 16.13 0.41 11.77
CA ASP A 583 16.32 1.08 13.05
C ASP A 583 17.24 2.32 12.96
N SER A 584 18.26 2.27 12.10
CA SER A 584 19.15 3.41 11.85
C SER A 584 18.44 4.61 11.20
N GLU A 585 17.32 4.38 10.50
CA GLU A 585 16.52 5.39 9.81
C GLU A 585 15.39 5.93 10.73
N TRP A 586 15.15 5.29 11.87
CA TRP A 586 14.03 5.62 12.77
C TRP A 586 14.14 7.01 13.40
N GLN A 587 15.36 7.40 13.79
CA GLN A 587 15.59 8.70 14.42
C GLN A 587 15.30 9.84 13.43
N GLU A 588 15.82 9.75 12.20
CA GLU A 588 15.54 10.72 11.13
C GLU A 588 14.03 10.80 10.85
N LEU A 589 13.36 9.65 10.70
CA LEU A 589 11.92 9.61 10.52
C LEU A 589 11.14 10.28 11.64
N GLN A 590 11.52 10.02 12.90
CA GLN A 590 10.84 10.61 14.05
C GLN A 590 11.03 12.13 14.10
N GLU A 591 12.24 12.61 13.82
CA GLU A 591 12.57 14.04 13.79
C GLU A 591 11.83 14.76 12.65
N GLN A 592 11.92 14.24 11.42
CA GLN A 592 11.30 14.82 10.23
C GLN A 592 9.77 14.79 10.35
N SER A 593 9.18 13.62 10.63
CA SER A 593 7.72 13.51 10.76
C SER A 593 7.19 14.38 11.91
N GLY A 594 7.91 14.51 13.02
CA GLY A 594 7.55 15.40 14.11
C GLY A 594 7.63 16.88 13.74
N ALA A 595 8.59 17.28 12.91
CA ALA A 595 8.70 18.65 12.40
C ALA A 595 7.53 18.99 11.48
N HIS A 596 7.24 18.14 10.50
CA HIS A 596 6.12 18.32 9.58
C HIS A 596 4.77 18.33 10.33
N GLN A 597 4.59 17.46 11.33
CA GLN A 597 3.37 17.43 12.15
C GLN A 597 3.14 18.74 12.92
N ARG A 598 4.20 19.31 13.52
CA ARG A 598 4.11 20.60 14.20
C ARG A 598 3.76 21.72 13.22
N GLN A 599 4.33 21.69 12.02
CA GLN A 599 4.01 22.65 10.97
C GLN A 599 2.55 22.53 10.51
N LEU A 600 2.04 21.31 10.30
CA LEU A 600 0.62 21.07 10.00
C LEU A 600 -0.30 21.61 11.10
N HIS A 601 0.06 21.41 12.37
CA HIS A 601 -0.71 21.93 13.49
C HIS A 601 -0.78 23.47 13.47
N LEU A 602 0.36 24.14 13.22
CA LEU A 602 0.42 25.60 13.12
C LEU A 602 -0.38 26.12 11.92
N LEU A 603 -0.22 25.53 10.74
CA LEU A 603 -0.95 25.90 9.52
C LEU A 603 -2.46 25.69 9.68
N SER A 604 -2.87 24.61 10.36
CA SER A 604 -4.27 24.34 10.66
C SER A 604 -4.88 25.42 11.56
N GLN A 605 -4.17 25.88 12.60
CA GLN A 605 -4.61 26.98 13.47
C GLN A 605 -4.70 28.32 12.71
N GLN A 606 -3.72 28.60 11.84
CA GLN A 606 -3.73 29.80 11.01
C GLN A 606 -4.90 29.81 10.02
N LEU A 607 -5.12 28.68 9.34
CA LEU A 607 -6.24 28.52 8.41
C LEU A 607 -7.59 28.66 9.12
N GLU A 608 -7.74 28.09 10.32
CA GLU A 608 -8.97 28.23 11.11
C GLU A 608 -9.28 29.71 11.43
N ALA A 609 -8.26 30.49 11.77
CA ALA A 609 -8.41 31.93 12.00
C ALA A 609 -8.77 32.72 10.73
N GLN A 610 -8.32 32.23 9.56
CA GLN A 610 -8.49 32.89 8.25
C GLN A 610 -9.66 32.35 7.43
N ILE A 611 -10.32 31.28 7.87
CA ILE A 611 -11.37 30.58 7.09
C ILE A 611 -12.50 31.52 6.67
N ARG A 612 -12.76 32.57 7.46
CA ARG A 612 -13.76 33.61 7.18
C ARG A 612 -13.46 34.43 5.93
N LEU A 613 -12.19 34.53 5.53
CA LEU A 613 -11.76 35.23 4.33
C LEU A 613 -11.95 34.38 3.07
N LEU A 614 -11.89 33.05 3.23
CA LEU A 614 -11.88 32.10 2.11
C LEU A 614 -13.27 31.62 1.69
N LEU A 615 -14.26 31.71 2.57
CA LEU A 615 -15.63 31.27 2.30
C LEU A 615 -16.50 32.42 1.79
N SER A 616 -17.48 32.10 0.95
CA SER A 616 -18.51 33.06 0.55
C SER A 616 -19.24 33.66 1.76
N PRO A 617 -19.66 34.93 1.69
CA PRO A 617 -20.39 35.57 2.78
C PRO A 617 -21.66 34.81 3.19
N ALA A 618 -22.33 34.17 2.23
CA ALA A 618 -23.51 33.36 2.47
C ALA A 618 -23.21 32.12 3.32
N LEU A 619 -22.18 31.36 2.95
CA LEU A 619 -21.82 30.14 3.68
C LEU A 619 -21.22 30.46 5.05
N LEU A 620 -20.42 31.52 5.15
CA LEU A 620 -19.91 32.00 6.44
C LEU A 620 -21.06 32.41 7.38
N ALA A 621 -22.05 33.16 6.88
CA ALA A 621 -23.21 33.55 7.67
C ALA A 621 -24.03 32.33 8.14
N GLU A 622 -24.17 31.31 7.29
CA GLU A 622 -24.83 30.05 7.64
C GLU A 622 -24.08 29.30 8.76
N LEU A 623 -22.75 29.17 8.66
CA LEU A 623 -21.90 28.54 9.69
C LEU A 623 -21.96 29.28 11.03
N GLU A 624 -21.84 30.61 11.02
CA GLU A 624 -21.91 31.42 12.25
C GLU A 624 -23.30 31.38 12.88
N THR A 625 -24.36 31.38 12.05
CA THR A 625 -25.74 31.25 12.54
C THR A 625 -25.97 29.87 13.15
N GLY A 626 -25.45 28.80 12.54
CA GLY A 626 -25.49 27.44 13.08
C GLY A 626 -24.72 27.30 14.39
N LYS A 627 -23.51 27.89 14.50
CA LYS A 627 -22.75 27.95 15.77
C LYS A 627 -23.52 28.70 16.87
N ALA A 628 -24.17 29.81 16.52
CA ALA A 628 -25.02 30.55 17.45
C ALA A 628 -26.26 29.75 17.87
N ASN A 629 -26.87 29.00 16.93
CA ASN A 629 -27.98 28.09 17.21
C ASN A 629 -27.59 27.03 18.25
N LEU A 630 -26.43 26.39 18.09
CA LEU A 630 -25.93 25.40 19.04
C LEU A 630 -25.76 25.97 20.45
N LYS A 631 -25.15 27.17 20.58
CA LYS A 631 -25.00 27.83 21.89
C LYS A 631 -26.34 28.14 22.54
N LEU A 632 -27.32 28.58 21.75
CA LEU A 632 -28.67 28.88 22.23
C LEU A 632 -29.38 27.61 22.72
N LEU A 633 -29.34 26.53 21.94
CA LEU A 633 -29.96 25.25 22.29
C LEU A 633 -29.31 24.65 23.54
N ASP A 634 -27.97 24.67 23.65
CA ASP A 634 -27.24 24.19 24.84
C ASP A 634 -27.63 24.97 26.10
N SER A 635 -27.67 26.31 26.01
CA SER A 635 -28.07 27.17 27.15
C SER A 635 -29.49 26.87 27.60
N ARG A 636 -30.44 26.79 26.65
CA ARG A 636 -31.84 26.44 26.93
C ARG A 636 -31.97 25.05 27.52
N LEU A 637 -31.18 24.07 27.06
CA LEU A 637 -31.24 22.70 27.55
C LEU A 637 -30.83 22.65 29.02
N ARG A 638 -29.76 23.36 29.39
CA ARG A 638 -29.31 23.50 30.78
C ARG A 638 -30.36 24.19 31.66
N GLU A 639 -30.97 25.26 31.18
CA GLU A 639 -32.04 25.97 31.89
C GLU A 639 -33.27 25.10 32.12
N GLN A 640 -33.75 24.40 31.09
CA GLN A 640 -34.89 23.49 31.18
C GLN A 640 -34.59 22.26 32.04
N HIS A 641 -33.36 21.73 32.00
CA HIS A 641 -32.93 20.64 32.87
C HIS A 641 -32.92 21.07 34.35
N LYS A 642 -32.43 22.27 34.63
CA LYS A 642 -32.47 22.86 35.98
C LYS A 642 -33.90 23.09 36.46
N ALA A 643 -34.78 23.62 35.60
CA ALA A 643 -36.19 23.86 35.92
C ALA A 643 -37.00 22.58 36.17
N SER A 644 -36.57 21.44 35.60
CA SER A 644 -37.19 20.12 35.80
C SER A 644 -36.62 19.33 36.97
N GLY A 645 -35.78 19.94 37.80
CA GLY A 645 -35.19 19.30 38.99
C GLY A 645 -34.04 18.33 38.68
N GLY A 646 -33.40 18.49 37.51
CA GLY A 646 -32.23 17.71 37.11
C GLY A 646 -31.01 17.95 38.00
N LEU A 647 -30.21 16.91 38.18
CA LEU A 647 -28.99 16.93 39.01
C LEU A 647 -27.95 17.86 38.39
N THR A 648 -27.51 18.87 39.16
CA THR A 648 -26.41 19.77 38.78
C THR A 648 -25.13 19.20 39.38
N LEU A 649 -24.22 18.72 38.53
CA LEU A 649 -22.88 18.22 38.92
C LEU A 649 -21.84 19.33 38.85
#